data_AF-A0A2M6ZUG1-F1
#
_entry.id   AF-A0A2M6ZUG1-F1
#
_cell.length_a   1.000
_cell.length_b   1.000
_cell.length_c   1.000
_cell.angle_alpha   90.00
_cell.angle_beta   90.00
_cell.angle_gamma   90.00
#
_symmetry.space_group_name_H-M   'P 1'
#
loop_
_entity.id
_entity.type
_entity.pdbx_description
1 polymer ?
#
loop_
_entity_poly.entity_id
_entity_poly.type
_entity_poly.pdbx_seq_one_letter_code
_entity_poly.pdbx_strand_id
1 'polypeptide(L)'
;LVWHTQGAYKTLTMIVAARKLREASELENPTILVVVDRIELEGQIYQNFEAFGFPNVITAESKEHLRELLASDYRGLIITTIHKFEGMPKHINKRNNIIVLIDEAHRSQEGDLGNYMHGALPSAYYFGFTGTPVDRGKIGRGTFATFGYPEEPYLDKYSVDESIDDKTTVPLYYTLTKTDLHVDRGILEEEFFKVMEEEGIASIEGVNKIIERAEKLKAVLKSHDRMDKIAKHIAEHYKQFVEPLGFKAFIVAVDREACALYKEAIDKYLPAKYTKVVYTPDYKDSELLRKYYLSEDEEKTVRKAFKSPDKMPKILIVTEKLLTGYDAPILYTMYLDKPFKDHTLLQAIARVNRPYKVKNEAKTCGMVVDYIGIFENLQRALAFDSKDISEGLLDIEVLKGRFRELMQLARETLSQVDIENGKTRIVNIIDYFFDEDRRSGFVKLFNQIQEIYEILSPDEFLRDYLKDYKLLLQVYQIIYKEFSPEAERKRTHRDILRKTEKLIKESVELRSIVDSLPIYEINKDIASLIKADKLSERVKVANLHRSLVIYIEQNKGKQPFLLSLSEEVGEIVKQLRERQRSIESALSDLTRLAEEIANSKEEQEKSGLSKEEFSIFRVLRGYKLDKPAEMAREMYRELEKRSEWFYSEDAEREIRKELYKLLSSEFREVSSHRGGEKERPVYITHLTDLTNKVLKMHKILASEGK
;
A
#
# COMPACT_ATOMS: atom_id res chain seq x y z
N LEU A 1 -7.97 17.20 -25.72
CA LEU A 1 -7.58 17.41 -24.31
C LEU A 1 -7.15 16.07 -23.71
N VAL A 2 -6.14 16.01 -22.84
CA VAL A 2 -5.81 14.78 -22.09
C VAL A 2 -6.26 14.96 -20.64
N TRP A 3 -7.18 14.13 -20.18
CA TRP A 3 -7.66 14.15 -18.80
C TRP A 3 -7.15 12.94 -18.04
N HIS A 4 -6.15 13.14 -17.19
CA HIS A 4 -5.66 12.11 -16.28
C HIS A 4 -5.79 12.61 -14.85
N THR A 5 -6.41 11.82 -13.97
CA THR A 5 -6.65 12.20 -12.58
C THR A 5 -5.39 12.69 -11.85
N GLN A 6 -5.59 13.53 -10.86
CA GLN A 6 -4.50 14.08 -10.06
C GLN A 6 -3.74 12.96 -9.35
N GLY A 7 -2.53 12.72 -9.84
CA GLY A 7 -1.62 11.73 -9.30
C GLY A 7 -1.39 10.49 -10.11
N ALA A 8 -2.08 10.35 -11.23
CA ALA A 8 -1.84 9.34 -12.25
C ALA A 8 -0.62 9.63 -13.15
N TYR A 9 0.45 10.20 -12.60
CA TYR A 9 1.71 10.41 -13.33
C TYR A 9 1.60 11.20 -14.66
N LYS A 10 0.67 12.16 -14.77
CA LYS A 10 0.54 13.10 -15.90
C LYS A 10 1.86 13.58 -16.50
N THR A 11 2.79 13.98 -15.64
CA THR A 11 4.11 14.47 -16.04
C THR A 11 4.90 13.43 -16.83
N LEU A 12 4.81 12.15 -16.47
CA LEU A 12 5.44 11.06 -17.21
C LEU A 12 4.82 10.89 -18.60
N THR A 13 3.49 10.93 -18.70
CA THR A 13 2.78 10.93 -20.00
C THR A 13 3.26 12.06 -20.89
N MET A 14 3.36 13.27 -20.33
CA MET A 14 3.86 14.46 -21.04
C MET A 14 5.32 14.28 -21.51
N ILE A 15 6.21 13.73 -20.67
CA ILE A 15 7.62 13.48 -21.03
C ILE A 15 7.73 12.47 -22.18
N VAL A 16 7.00 11.36 -22.10
CA VAL A 16 7.03 10.33 -23.14
C VAL A 16 6.41 10.84 -24.44
N ALA A 17 5.31 11.60 -24.36
CA ALA A 17 4.68 12.24 -25.52
C ALA A 17 5.65 13.24 -26.18
N ALA A 18 6.26 14.13 -25.41
CA ALA A 18 7.26 15.09 -25.90
C ALA A 18 8.40 14.38 -26.63
N ARG A 19 8.88 13.25 -26.10
CA ARG A 19 9.97 12.48 -26.71
C ARG A 19 9.56 11.90 -28.05
N LYS A 20 8.40 11.22 -28.10
CA LYS A 20 7.89 10.65 -29.35
C LYS A 20 7.65 11.71 -30.42
N LEU A 21 7.09 12.85 -30.03
CA LEU A 21 6.89 13.99 -30.93
C LEU A 21 8.21 14.56 -31.46
N ARG A 22 9.24 14.62 -30.61
CA ARG A 22 10.57 15.08 -31.01
C ARG A 22 11.28 14.12 -31.96
N GLU A 23 11.10 12.81 -31.77
CA GLU A 23 11.68 11.75 -32.59
C GLU A 23 10.93 11.52 -33.92
N ALA A 24 9.71 12.08 -34.07
CA ALA A 24 8.94 11.96 -35.30
C ALA A 24 9.57 12.78 -36.45
N SER A 25 10.03 12.08 -37.49
CA SER A 25 10.68 12.68 -38.66
C SER A 25 9.77 13.66 -39.40
N GLU A 26 8.47 13.39 -39.42
CA GLU A 26 7.43 14.20 -40.06
C GLU A 26 7.30 15.62 -39.47
N LEU A 27 7.77 15.82 -38.24
CA LEU A 27 7.71 17.11 -37.54
C LEU A 27 8.98 17.95 -37.71
N GLU A 28 9.95 17.47 -38.49
CA GLU A 28 11.18 18.19 -38.86
C GLU A 28 11.89 18.84 -37.66
N ASN A 29 12.16 18.03 -36.64
CA ASN A 29 12.84 18.46 -35.41
C ASN A 29 12.06 19.60 -34.70
N PRO A 30 10.86 19.33 -34.16
CA PRO A 30 9.94 20.37 -33.67
C PRO A 30 10.43 21.03 -32.39
N THR A 31 9.99 22.26 -32.14
CA THR A 31 10.20 22.91 -30.82
C THR A 31 9.08 22.46 -29.90
N ILE A 32 9.42 21.84 -28.77
CA ILE A 32 8.45 21.46 -27.74
C ILE A 32 8.46 22.55 -26.67
N LEU A 33 7.31 23.11 -26.36
CA LEU A 33 7.12 24.09 -25.31
C LEU A 33 6.26 23.47 -24.20
N VAL A 34 6.83 23.27 -23.03
CA VAL A 34 6.12 22.81 -21.83
C VAL A 34 5.74 24.04 -21.00
N VAL A 35 4.45 24.31 -20.91
CA VAL A 35 3.91 25.44 -20.14
C VAL A 35 3.35 24.92 -18.84
N VAL A 36 3.84 25.46 -17.72
CA VAL A 36 3.39 25.14 -16.37
C VAL A 36 2.76 26.36 -15.71
N ASP A 37 1.93 26.11 -14.70
CA ASP A 37 1.27 27.17 -13.95
C ASP A 37 2.24 27.91 -12.99
N ARG A 38 3.19 27.20 -12.38
CA ARG A 38 3.99 27.73 -11.25
C ARG A 38 5.48 27.45 -11.36
N ILE A 39 6.29 28.35 -10.79
CA ILE A 39 7.76 28.26 -10.72
C ILE A 39 8.22 26.99 -9.98
N GLU A 40 7.53 26.59 -8.91
CA GLU A 40 7.88 25.35 -8.19
C GLU A 40 7.72 24.10 -9.07
N LEU A 41 6.74 24.10 -9.99
CA LEU A 41 6.53 23.01 -10.95
C LEU A 41 7.54 23.05 -12.09
N GLU A 42 7.99 24.24 -12.49
CA GLU A 42 9.01 24.43 -13.52
C GLU A 42 10.32 23.71 -13.15
N GLY A 43 10.82 23.90 -11.93
CA GLY A 43 12.02 23.22 -11.44
C GLY A 43 11.86 21.69 -11.34
N GLN A 44 10.69 21.22 -10.90
CA GLN A 44 10.40 19.78 -10.82
C GLN A 44 10.32 19.14 -12.22
N ILE A 45 9.64 19.79 -13.16
CA ILE A 45 9.50 19.30 -14.53
C ILE A 45 10.86 19.29 -15.23
N TYR A 46 11.67 20.33 -15.07
CA TYR A 46 13.05 20.36 -15.57
C TYR A 46 13.85 19.14 -15.09
N GLN A 47 13.86 18.88 -13.78
CA GLN A 47 14.56 17.72 -13.21
C GLN A 47 14.04 16.39 -13.77
N ASN A 48 12.74 16.26 -14.01
CA ASN A 48 12.17 15.03 -14.58
C ASN A 48 12.60 14.81 -16.04
N PHE A 49 12.62 15.87 -16.87
CA PHE A 49 13.07 15.78 -18.26
C PHE A 49 14.57 15.49 -18.36
N GLU A 50 15.39 16.15 -17.53
CA GLU A 50 16.83 15.88 -17.42
C GLU A 50 17.10 14.44 -16.97
N ALA A 51 16.42 13.96 -15.93
CA ALA A 51 16.57 12.59 -15.44
C ALA A 51 16.15 11.54 -16.47
N PHE A 52 15.22 11.88 -17.36
CA PHE A 52 14.80 11.04 -18.48
C PHE A 52 15.79 11.07 -19.67
N GLY A 53 16.76 11.99 -19.67
CA GLY A 53 17.74 12.16 -20.73
C GLY A 53 17.18 12.87 -21.98
N PHE A 54 16.23 13.79 -21.80
CA PHE A 54 15.70 14.57 -22.91
C PHE A 54 16.77 15.56 -23.43
N PRO A 55 17.09 15.59 -24.73
CA PRO A 55 18.15 16.46 -25.25
C PRO A 55 17.69 17.93 -25.36
N ASN A 56 18.60 18.86 -25.09
CA ASN A 56 18.38 20.31 -25.23
C ASN A 56 17.14 20.79 -24.47
N VAL A 57 17.14 20.66 -23.15
CA VAL A 57 16.11 21.20 -22.27
C VAL A 57 16.57 22.56 -21.73
N ILE A 58 15.77 23.59 -21.92
CA ILE A 58 16.03 24.94 -21.38
C ILE A 58 14.83 25.44 -20.60
N THR A 59 15.07 26.06 -19.45
CA THR A 59 14.06 26.78 -18.69
C THR A 59 14.13 28.27 -19.05
N ALA A 60 12.99 28.86 -19.43
CA ALA A 60 12.93 30.29 -19.75
C ALA A 60 13.01 31.12 -18.46
N GLU A 61 14.11 31.81 -18.21
CA GLU A 61 14.34 32.48 -16.91
C GLU A 61 13.49 33.75 -16.71
N SER A 62 13.12 34.42 -17.80
CA SER A 62 12.38 35.69 -17.78
C SER A 62 11.46 35.84 -19.00
N LYS A 63 10.63 36.89 -19.01
CA LYS A 63 9.80 37.26 -20.17
C LYS A 63 10.68 37.55 -21.39
N GLU A 64 11.79 38.25 -21.18
CA GLU A 64 12.79 38.60 -22.20
C GLU A 64 13.47 37.35 -22.75
N HIS A 65 13.91 36.45 -21.88
CA HIS A 65 14.57 35.21 -22.30
C HIS A 65 13.60 34.31 -23.09
N LEU A 66 12.33 34.18 -22.65
CA LEU A 66 11.32 33.46 -23.44
C LEU A 66 11.11 34.10 -24.82
N ARG A 67 11.07 35.43 -24.88
CA ARG A 67 10.94 36.19 -26.14
C ARG A 67 12.12 35.89 -27.08
N GLU A 68 13.34 35.88 -26.57
CA GLU A 68 14.54 35.55 -27.33
C GLU A 68 14.51 34.11 -27.86
N LEU A 69 14.19 33.14 -26.99
CA LEU A 69 14.09 31.73 -27.36
C LEU A 69 13.06 31.51 -28.46
N LEU A 70 11.88 32.11 -28.35
CA LEU A 70 10.81 31.98 -29.34
C LEU A 70 11.09 32.73 -30.64
N ALA A 71 11.78 33.88 -30.59
CA ALA A 71 12.20 34.62 -31.78
C ALA A 71 13.36 33.93 -32.52
N SER A 72 14.18 33.15 -31.82
CA SER A 72 15.25 32.34 -32.41
C SER A 72 14.74 31.05 -33.07
N ASP A 73 15.56 30.39 -33.90
CA ASP A 73 15.26 29.05 -34.41
C ASP A 73 15.64 27.96 -33.39
N TYR A 74 15.22 28.12 -32.13
CA TYR A 74 15.53 27.14 -31.09
C TYR A 74 14.85 25.80 -31.39
N ARG A 75 15.63 24.70 -31.32
CA ARG A 75 15.21 23.32 -31.59
C ARG A 75 15.50 22.46 -30.37
N GLY A 76 14.48 22.23 -29.55
CA GLY A 76 14.63 21.49 -28.30
C GLY A 76 13.35 21.58 -27.49
N LEU A 77 13.49 21.49 -26.17
CA LEU A 77 12.41 21.62 -25.23
C LEU A 77 12.59 22.88 -24.38
N ILE A 78 11.59 23.77 -24.42
CA ILE A 78 11.52 24.97 -23.59
C ILE A 78 10.52 24.70 -22.47
N ILE A 79 10.92 24.89 -21.22
CA ILE A 79 10.03 24.90 -20.06
C ILE A 79 9.78 26.36 -19.68
N THR A 80 8.52 26.73 -19.50
CA THR A 80 8.16 28.10 -19.13
C THR A 80 6.89 28.15 -18.28
N THR A 81 6.63 29.30 -17.66
CA THR A 81 5.37 29.58 -16.97
C THR A 81 4.44 30.41 -17.85
N ILE A 82 3.12 30.26 -17.68
CA ILE A 82 2.14 31.01 -18.47
C ILE A 82 2.28 32.53 -18.30
N HIS A 83 2.65 33.00 -17.11
CA HIS A 83 2.86 34.43 -16.82
C HIS A 83 3.98 35.07 -17.66
N LYS A 84 4.92 34.28 -18.20
CA LYS A 84 5.99 34.80 -19.06
C LYS A 84 5.49 35.22 -20.46
N PHE A 85 4.25 34.88 -20.82
CA PHE A 85 3.59 35.34 -22.05
C PHE A 85 2.92 36.72 -21.93
N GLU A 86 2.77 37.25 -20.73
CA GLU A 86 2.14 38.56 -20.55
C GLU A 86 2.90 39.67 -21.32
N GLY A 87 2.19 40.36 -22.22
CA GLY A 87 2.78 41.40 -23.07
C GLY A 87 3.65 40.88 -24.22
N MET A 88 3.54 39.59 -24.57
CA MET A 88 4.32 39.02 -25.67
C MET A 88 3.87 39.58 -27.04
N PRO A 89 4.81 39.96 -27.93
CA PRO A 89 4.48 40.42 -29.27
C PRO A 89 3.71 39.37 -30.07
N LYS A 90 2.73 39.82 -30.85
CA LYS A 90 1.97 38.96 -31.76
C LYS A 90 2.89 38.41 -32.86
N HIS A 91 2.67 37.15 -33.23
CA HIS A 91 3.37 36.43 -34.31
C HIS A 91 4.90 36.37 -34.15
N ILE A 92 5.40 36.23 -32.93
CA ILE A 92 6.84 36.09 -32.67
C ILE A 92 7.45 34.90 -33.42
N ASN A 93 6.68 33.81 -33.58
CA ASN A 93 7.08 32.65 -34.36
C ASN A 93 5.89 32.02 -35.08
N LYS A 94 6.01 31.82 -36.40
CA LYS A 94 4.93 31.32 -37.26
C LYS A 94 5.16 29.87 -37.73
N ARG A 95 6.21 29.21 -37.24
CA ARG A 95 6.52 27.81 -37.58
C ARG A 95 5.34 26.90 -37.22
N ASN A 96 5.06 25.96 -38.10
CA ASN A 96 4.00 24.94 -37.95
C ASN A 96 4.47 23.68 -37.17
N ASN A 97 5.74 23.62 -36.76
CA ASN A 97 6.30 22.53 -35.95
C ASN A 97 6.69 23.01 -34.54
N ILE A 98 5.84 23.85 -33.96
CA ILE A 98 5.88 24.19 -32.54
C ILE A 98 4.74 23.44 -31.86
N ILE A 99 5.07 22.69 -30.81
CA ILE A 99 4.09 21.91 -30.05
C ILE A 99 4.11 22.40 -28.61
N VAL A 100 2.96 22.82 -28.12
CA VAL A 100 2.76 23.35 -26.77
C VAL A 100 2.04 22.29 -25.94
N LEU A 101 2.72 21.82 -24.89
CA LEU A 101 2.17 20.91 -23.89
C LEU A 101 1.89 21.74 -22.63
N ILE A 102 0.63 21.84 -22.24
CA ILE A 102 0.21 22.69 -21.12
C ILE A 102 -0.22 21.81 -19.96
N ASP A 103 0.48 21.90 -18.83
CA ASP A 103 0.04 21.26 -17.59
C ASP A 103 -0.97 22.16 -16.85
N GLU A 104 -1.98 21.54 -16.26
CA GLU A 104 -3.17 22.20 -15.71
C GLU A 104 -3.81 23.20 -16.68
N ALA A 105 -4.16 22.70 -17.87
CA ALA A 105 -4.66 23.51 -18.99
C ALA A 105 -5.82 24.47 -18.64
N HIS A 106 -6.65 24.14 -17.63
CA HIS A 106 -7.73 25.01 -17.15
C HIS A 106 -7.23 26.35 -16.58
N ARG A 107 -5.98 26.42 -16.07
CA ARG A 107 -5.39 27.64 -15.49
C ARG A 107 -4.73 28.53 -16.52
N SER A 108 -4.17 27.93 -17.58
CA SER A 108 -3.44 28.65 -18.64
C SER A 108 -4.31 29.64 -19.45
N GLN A 109 -5.63 29.55 -19.29
CA GLN A 109 -6.63 30.35 -19.99
C GLN A 109 -7.22 31.46 -19.10
N GLU A 110 -6.72 31.65 -17.87
CA GLU A 110 -7.18 32.74 -17.00
C GLU A 110 -6.71 34.10 -17.57
N GLY A 111 -7.67 35.04 -17.72
CA GLY A 111 -7.42 36.39 -18.22
C GLY A 111 -6.91 36.44 -19.67
N ASP A 112 -6.03 37.41 -19.96
CA ASP A 112 -5.48 37.64 -21.31
C ASP A 112 -4.24 36.79 -21.63
N LEU A 113 -3.73 35.98 -20.69
CA LEU A 113 -2.47 35.23 -20.89
C LEU A 113 -2.57 34.21 -22.03
N GLY A 114 -3.69 33.50 -22.12
CA GLY A 114 -3.98 32.61 -23.25
C GLY A 114 -3.98 33.37 -24.58
N ASN A 115 -4.57 34.57 -24.62
CA ASN A 115 -4.61 35.42 -25.80
C ASN A 115 -3.20 35.83 -26.26
N TYR A 116 -2.32 36.20 -25.33
CA TYR A 116 -0.92 36.52 -25.66
C TYR A 116 -0.19 35.30 -26.22
N MET A 117 -0.32 34.13 -25.61
CA MET A 117 0.34 32.90 -26.06
C MET A 117 -0.15 32.45 -27.45
N HIS A 118 -1.46 32.40 -27.68
CA HIS A 118 -2.04 32.06 -28.98
C HIS A 118 -1.73 33.12 -30.04
N GLY A 119 -1.70 34.41 -29.66
CA GLY A 119 -1.30 35.50 -30.54
C GLY A 119 0.18 35.44 -30.94
N ALA A 120 1.05 35.02 -30.02
CA ALA A 120 2.49 34.87 -30.26
C ALA A 120 2.80 33.70 -31.20
N LEU A 121 2.11 32.57 -31.05
CA LEU A 121 2.38 31.30 -31.74
C LEU A 121 1.16 30.81 -32.56
N PRO A 122 0.77 31.52 -33.63
CA PRO A 122 -0.50 31.28 -34.34
C PRO A 122 -0.60 29.91 -35.04
N SER A 123 0.52 29.26 -35.33
CA SER A 123 0.58 27.99 -36.07
C SER A 123 0.94 26.79 -35.19
N ALA A 124 1.02 26.97 -33.86
CA ALA A 124 1.43 25.91 -32.95
C ALA A 124 0.30 24.92 -32.65
N TYR A 125 0.66 23.67 -32.36
CA TYR A 125 -0.27 22.65 -31.86
C TYR A 125 -0.34 22.71 -30.34
N TYR A 126 -1.55 22.72 -29.79
CA TYR A 126 -1.78 22.87 -28.35
C TYR A 126 -2.40 21.61 -27.75
N PHE A 127 -1.69 20.99 -26.80
CA PHE A 127 -2.16 19.85 -26.03
C PHE A 127 -2.31 20.26 -24.56
N GLY A 128 -3.54 20.27 -24.07
CA GLY A 128 -3.82 20.47 -22.65
C GLY A 128 -3.77 19.15 -21.88
N PHE A 129 -3.11 19.14 -20.73
CA PHE A 129 -3.18 18.12 -19.71
C PHE A 129 -3.89 18.69 -18.50
N THR A 130 -4.85 17.95 -17.93
CA THR A 130 -5.50 18.37 -16.69
C THR A 130 -5.97 17.19 -15.87
N GLY A 131 -6.01 17.35 -14.54
CA GLY A 131 -6.66 16.38 -13.65
C GLY A 131 -8.11 16.72 -13.32
N THR A 132 -8.56 17.90 -13.71
CA THR A 132 -9.88 18.45 -13.37
C THR A 132 -10.38 19.27 -14.56
N PRO A 133 -10.96 18.63 -15.58
CA PRO A 133 -11.52 19.35 -16.71
C PRO A 133 -12.70 20.20 -16.22
N VAL A 134 -12.74 21.46 -16.65
CA VAL A 134 -13.82 22.40 -16.33
C VAL A 134 -14.74 22.44 -17.53
N ASP A 135 -16.00 22.04 -17.35
CA ASP A 135 -17.00 22.21 -18.40
C ASP A 135 -17.56 23.64 -18.41
N ARG A 136 -18.08 24.06 -19.56
CA ARG A 136 -18.43 25.44 -19.94
C ARG A 136 -18.97 26.32 -18.80
N GLY A 137 -18.09 27.12 -18.19
CA GLY A 137 -18.51 28.29 -17.39
C GLY A 137 -19.08 29.39 -18.30
N LYS A 138 -20.05 30.17 -17.79
CA LYS A 138 -20.69 31.29 -18.52
C LYS A 138 -19.73 32.46 -18.85
N ILE A 139 -18.52 32.47 -18.27
CA ILE A 139 -17.54 33.54 -18.40
C ILE A 139 -16.20 32.91 -18.81
N GLY A 140 -15.98 32.74 -20.12
CA GLY A 140 -14.72 32.24 -20.70
C GLY A 140 -14.88 31.03 -21.61
N ARG A 141 -13.95 30.88 -22.58
CA ARG A 141 -13.85 29.63 -23.36
C ARG A 141 -13.31 28.55 -22.42
N GLY A 142 -14.17 27.63 -21.99
CA GLY A 142 -13.78 26.50 -21.11
C GLY A 142 -12.68 25.62 -21.73
N THR A 143 -12.04 24.78 -20.93
CA THR A 143 -10.92 23.90 -21.36
C THR A 143 -11.25 23.09 -22.62
N PHE A 144 -12.50 22.65 -22.77
CA PHE A 144 -12.98 21.96 -23.96
C PHE A 144 -13.08 22.84 -25.20
N ALA A 145 -13.43 24.12 -25.06
CA ALA A 145 -13.51 25.05 -26.18
C ALA A 145 -12.12 25.37 -26.76
N THR A 146 -11.06 25.26 -25.95
CA THR A 146 -9.68 25.56 -26.37
C THR A 146 -8.91 24.30 -26.79
N PHE A 147 -9.10 23.17 -26.09
CA PHE A 147 -8.27 21.96 -26.29
C PHE A 147 -9.07 20.72 -26.69
N GLY A 148 -10.40 20.77 -26.68
CA GLY A 148 -11.26 19.67 -27.09
C GLY A 148 -11.70 19.83 -28.54
N TYR A 149 -11.88 18.71 -29.24
CA TYR A 149 -12.59 18.72 -30.52
C TYR A 149 -14.09 18.55 -30.25
N PRO A 150 -14.98 19.16 -31.08
CA PRO A 150 -16.42 19.08 -30.86
C PRO A 150 -16.98 17.65 -30.78
N GLU A 151 -16.38 16.72 -31.52
CA GLU A 151 -16.80 15.31 -31.58
C GLU A 151 -15.96 14.40 -30.67
N GLU A 152 -14.77 14.85 -30.28
CA GLU A 152 -13.81 14.10 -29.46
C GLU A 152 -13.20 15.06 -28.40
N PRO A 153 -13.90 15.27 -27.27
CA PRO A 153 -13.47 16.25 -26.26
C PRO A 153 -12.14 15.84 -25.60
N TYR A 154 -11.89 14.52 -25.49
CA TYR A 154 -10.67 13.96 -24.93
C TYR A 154 -9.91 13.14 -25.96
N LEU A 155 -8.60 13.38 -26.11
CA LEU A 155 -7.69 12.50 -26.83
C LEU A 155 -7.39 11.23 -26.03
N ASP A 156 -7.40 11.37 -24.71
CA ASP A 156 -7.25 10.26 -23.76
C ASP A 156 -7.83 10.65 -22.41
N LYS A 157 -8.40 9.67 -21.70
CA LYS A 157 -9.00 9.83 -20.38
C LYS A 157 -8.55 8.71 -19.47
N TYR A 158 -8.04 9.08 -18.29
CA TYR A 158 -7.71 8.19 -17.18
C TYR A 158 -8.35 8.73 -15.92
N SER A 159 -9.45 8.09 -15.54
CA SER A 159 -10.38 8.54 -14.50
C SER A 159 -9.84 8.34 -13.08
N VAL A 160 -10.58 8.83 -12.09
CA VAL A 160 -10.25 8.59 -10.67
C VAL A 160 -10.42 7.10 -10.34
N ASP A 161 -11.45 6.46 -10.89
CA ASP A 161 -11.81 5.08 -10.56
C ASP A 161 -10.78 4.10 -11.13
N GLU A 162 -10.39 4.28 -12.40
CA GLU A 162 -9.29 3.52 -13.00
C GLU A 162 -7.99 3.69 -12.19
N SER A 163 -7.73 4.88 -11.67
CA SER A 163 -6.56 5.13 -10.83
C SER A 163 -6.59 4.40 -9.48
N ILE A 164 -7.78 4.27 -8.88
CA ILE A 164 -7.96 3.52 -7.63
C ILE A 164 -7.83 2.02 -7.91
N ASP A 165 -8.45 1.52 -8.98
CA ASP A 165 -8.40 0.12 -9.39
C ASP A 165 -6.96 -0.34 -9.71
N ASP A 166 -6.20 0.50 -10.42
CA ASP A 166 -4.78 0.30 -10.71
C ASP A 166 -3.87 0.53 -9.49
N LYS A 167 -4.44 1.00 -8.37
CA LYS A 167 -3.72 1.33 -7.12
C LYS A 167 -2.65 2.42 -7.31
N THR A 168 -2.80 3.25 -8.33
CA THR A 168 -1.97 4.44 -8.54
C THR A 168 -2.38 5.56 -7.57
N THR A 169 -3.66 5.56 -7.14
CA THR A 169 -4.18 6.34 -6.02
C THR A 169 -4.98 5.46 -5.05
N VAL A 170 -5.37 6.02 -3.91
CA VAL A 170 -6.26 5.39 -2.92
C VAL A 170 -7.53 6.22 -2.76
N PRO A 171 -8.69 5.64 -2.40
CA PRO A 171 -9.94 6.37 -2.26
C PRO A 171 -9.86 7.49 -1.21
N LEU A 172 -10.66 8.54 -1.39
CA LEU A 172 -10.80 9.64 -0.44
C LEU A 172 -12.12 9.49 0.33
N TYR A 173 -12.05 9.56 1.65
CA TYR A 173 -13.23 9.72 2.50
C TYR A 173 -13.26 11.13 3.07
N TYR A 174 -14.44 11.72 3.15
CA TYR A 174 -14.65 12.95 3.90
C TYR A 174 -15.62 12.72 5.06
N THR A 175 -15.47 13.54 6.10
CA THR A 175 -16.40 13.59 7.23
C THR A 175 -16.79 15.04 7.52
N LEU A 176 -18.07 15.25 7.77
CA LEU A 176 -18.61 16.54 8.18
C LEU A 176 -18.49 16.67 9.70
N THR A 177 -18.08 17.85 10.16
CA THR A 177 -18.06 18.11 11.61
C THR A 177 -19.42 18.58 12.11
N LYS A 178 -19.56 18.73 13.43
CA LYS A 178 -20.80 19.23 14.02
C LYS A 178 -21.11 20.63 13.50
N THR A 179 -22.39 20.89 13.25
CA THR A 179 -22.88 22.12 12.62
C THR A 179 -22.50 23.39 13.39
N ASP A 180 -22.25 23.31 14.70
CA ASP A 180 -21.81 24.45 15.53
C ASP A 180 -20.36 24.89 15.25
N LEU A 181 -19.58 24.08 14.54
CA LEU A 181 -18.24 24.43 14.06
C LEU A 181 -18.25 25.00 12.63
N HIS A 182 -19.35 24.81 11.89
CA HIS A 182 -19.48 25.28 10.52
C HIS A 182 -19.66 26.79 10.44
N VAL A 183 -19.24 27.35 9.31
CA VAL A 183 -19.52 28.75 8.98
C VAL A 183 -21.00 28.87 8.59
N ASP A 184 -21.61 30.00 8.93
CA ASP A 184 -22.96 30.33 8.47
C ASP A 184 -23.03 30.26 6.94
N ARG A 185 -23.99 29.49 6.43
CA ARG A 185 -24.15 29.26 4.98
C ARG A 185 -24.47 30.55 4.23
N GLY A 186 -25.18 31.50 4.82
CA GLY A 186 -25.51 32.78 4.20
C GLY A 186 -24.27 33.63 3.97
N ILE A 187 -23.41 33.75 4.98
CA ILE A 187 -22.13 34.48 4.87
C ILE A 187 -21.23 33.84 3.79
N LEU A 188 -21.13 32.50 3.80
CA LEU A 188 -20.31 31.78 2.83
C LEU A 188 -20.83 31.95 1.38
N GLU A 189 -22.14 31.93 1.19
CA GLU A 189 -22.75 32.14 -0.12
C GLU A 189 -22.51 33.56 -0.65
N GLU A 190 -22.71 34.58 0.20
CA GLU A 190 -22.60 35.99 -0.18
C GLU A 190 -21.17 36.46 -0.41
N GLU A 191 -20.25 36.17 0.52
CA GLU A 191 -18.89 36.71 0.45
C GLU A 191 -17.91 35.84 -0.34
N PHE A 192 -18.28 34.59 -0.68
CA PHE A 192 -17.40 33.66 -1.37
C PHE A 192 -18.01 33.06 -2.65
N PHE A 193 -19.08 32.27 -2.56
CA PHE A 193 -19.53 31.49 -3.72
C PHE A 193 -20.05 32.36 -4.87
N LYS A 194 -20.83 33.41 -4.58
CA LYS A 194 -21.30 34.36 -5.59
C LYS A 194 -20.17 35.11 -6.27
N VAL A 195 -19.22 35.65 -5.47
CA VAL A 195 -18.07 36.40 -5.99
C VAL A 195 -17.19 35.49 -6.88
N MET A 196 -16.94 34.24 -6.45
CA MET A 196 -16.23 33.25 -7.25
C MET A 196 -16.90 32.97 -8.59
N GLU A 197 -18.24 32.94 -8.63
CA GLU A 197 -19.01 32.72 -9.86
C GLU A 197 -19.00 33.95 -10.78
N GLU A 198 -19.15 35.15 -10.22
CA GLU A 198 -19.11 36.42 -10.96
C GLU A 198 -17.72 36.72 -11.55
N GLU A 199 -16.65 36.44 -10.81
CA GLU A 199 -15.26 36.67 -11.26
C GLU A 199 -14.70 35.51 -12.11
N GLY A 200 -15.40 34.36 -12.18
CA GLY A 200 -14.98 33.21 -13.00
C GLY A 200 -13.66 32.58 -12.56
N ILE A 201 -13.37 32.58 -11.25
CA ILE A 201 -12.06 32.17 -10.71
C ILE A 201 -11.93 30.64 -10.62
N ALA A 202 -10.83 30.10 -11.15
CA ALA A 202 -10.54 28.66 -11.15
C ALA A 202 -9.23 28.27 -10.42
N SER A 203 -8.39 29.24 -10.04
CA SER A 203 -7.11 29.02 -9.37
C SER A 203 -7.17 29.23 -7.86
N ILE A 204 -6.30 28.51 -7.12
CA ILE A 204 -6.15 28.67 -5.65
C ILE A 204 -5.72 30.10 -5.29
N GLU A 205 -4.95 30.77 -6.15
CA GLU A 205 -4.53 32.15 -5.91
C GLU A 205 -5.70 33.13 -6.05
N GLY A 206 -6.57 32.96 -7.05
CA GLY A 206 -7.79 33.75 -7.17
C GLY A 206 -8.73 33.53 -5.99
N VAL A 207 -8.88 32.28 -5.52
CA VAL A 207 -9.61 31.95 -4.28
C VAL A 207 -9.09 32.78 -3.10
N ASN A 208 -7.76 32.91 -2.97
CA ASN A 208 -7.15 33.71 -1.91
C ASN A 208 -7.45 35.20 -2.06
N LYS A 209 -7.44 35.75 -3.28
CA LYS A 209 -7.78 37.16 -3.52
C LYS A 209 -9.23 37.48 -3.14
N ILE A 210 -10.16 36.56 -3.38
CA ILE A 210 -11.55 36.71 -2.92
C ILE A 210 -11.60 36.67 -1.40
N ILE A 211 -10.96 35.68 -0.79
CA ILE A 211 -10.89 35.54 0.68
C ILE A 211 -10.28 36.80 1.32
N GLU A 212 -9.28 37.43 0.70
CA GLU A 212 -8.67 38.67 1.19
C GLU A 212 -9.67 39.83 1.25
N ARG A 213 -10.65 39.88 0.34
CA ARG A 213 -11.73 40.88 0.32
C ARG A 213 -12.93 40.51 1.22
N ALA A 214 -13.08 39.23 1.56
CA ALA A 214 -14.17 38.70 2.39
C ALA A 214 -13.93 38.93 3.90
N GLU A 215 -14.09 40.17 4.37
CA GLU A 215 -13.78 40.56 5.74
C GLU A 215 -14.63 39.86 6.80
N LYS A 216 -15.96 39.72 6.59
CA LYS A 216 -16.84 39.09 7.60
C LYS A 216 -16.55 37.60 7.69
N LEU A 217 -16.36 36.93 6.56
CA LEU A 217 -15.98 35.53 6.48
C LEU A 217 -14.66 35.28 7.22
N LYS A 218 -13.64 36.10 6.98
CA LYS A 218 -12.36 36.01 7.70
C LYS A 218 -12.52 36.23 9.21
N ALA A 219 -13.35 37.18 9.63
CA ALA A 219 -13.60 37.44 11.05
C ALA A 219 -14.26 36.23 11.74
N VAL A 220 -15.22 35.58 11.08
CA VAL A 220 -15.87 34.36 11.59
C VAL A 220 -14.89 33.20 11.67
N LEU A 221 -14.12 32.97 10.59
CA LEU A 221 -13.14 31.88 10.52
C LEU A 221 -12.03 32.02 11.57
N LYS A 222 -11.61 33.25 11.87
CA LYS A 222 -10.57 33.58 12.86
C LYS A 222 -11.08 33.82 14.28
N SER A 223 -12.36 33.56 14.55
CA SER A 223 -12.91 33.66 15.91
C SER A 223 -12.18 32.72 16.87
N HIS A 224 -11.64 33.26 17.97
CA HIS A 224 -10.86 32.49 18.95
C HIS A 224 -11.63 31.29 19.51
N ASP A 225 -12.92 31.44 19.83
CA ASP A 225 -13.74 30.34 20.36
C ASP A 225 -13.89 29.19 19.33
N ARG A 226 -14.13 29.53 18.06
CA ARG A 226 -14.24 28.55 16.97
C ARG A 226 -12.91 27.84 16.74
N MET A 227 -11.83 28.60 16.61
CA MET A 227 -10.49 28.04 16.37
C MET A 227 -10.01 27.15 17.51
N ASP A 228 -10.30 27.48 18.76
CA ASP A 228 -9.94 26.67 19.93
C ASP A 228 -10.71 25.35 19.96
N LYS A 229 -12.02 25.38 19.67
CA LYS A 229 -12.85 24.17 19.53
C LYS A 229 -12.36 23.27 18.39
N ILE A 230 -12.03 23.85 17.23
CA ILE A 230 -11.47 23.12 16.09
C ILE A 230 -10.10 22.54 16.46
N ALA A 231 -9.21 23.32 17.06
CA ALA A 231 -7.89 22.87 17.49
C ALA A 231 -7.96 21.69 18.46
N LYS A 232 -8.89 21.74 19.42
CA LYS A 232 -9.17 20.64 20.34
C LYS A 232 -9.61 19.39 19.59
N HIS A 233 -10.59 19.52 18.69
CA HIS A 233 -11.06 18.40 17.87
C HIS A 233 -9.95 17.81 17.01
N ILE A 234 -9.16 18.64 16.32
CA ILE A 234 -8.01 18.21 15.51
C ILE A 234 -7.01 17.42 16.36
N ALA A 235 -6.70 17.89 17.57
CA ALA A 235 -5.77 17.22 18.47
C ALA A 235 -6.28 15.84 18.90
N GLU A 236 -7.54 15.75 19.31
CA GLU A 236 -8.20 14.50 19.71
C GLU A 236 -8.28 13.52 18.53
N HIS A 237 -8.78 13.98 17.37
CA HIS A 237 -8.89 13.18 16.16
C HIS A 237 -7.53 12.69 15.66
N TYR A 238 -6.51 13.56 15.61
CA TYR A 238 -5.17 13.15 15.18
C TYR A 238 -4.59 12.06 16.09
N LYS A 239 -4.70 12.22 17.40
CA LYS A 239 -4.20 11.26 18.40
C LYS A 239 -4.90 9.91 18.33
N GLN A 240 -6.20 9.89 18.05
CA GLN A 240 -7.01 8.67 18.09
C GLN A 240 -7.08 7.94 16.74
N PHE A 241 -7.19 8.68 15.63
CA PHE A 241 -7.45 8.11 14.31
C PHE A 241 -6.20 8.03 13.43
N VAL A 242 -5.33 9.05 13.45
CA VAL A 242 -4.25 9.24 12.45
C VAL A 242 -2.89 8.78 12.96
N GLU A 243 -2.48 9.23 14.16
CA GLU A 243 -1.18 8.92 14.73
C GLU A 243 -0.96 7.41 14.97
N PRO A 244 -1.95 6.62 15.42
CA PRO A 244 -1.77 5.18 15.62
C PRO A 244 -1.40 4.43 14.33
N LEU A 245 -1.90 4.90 13.19
CA LEU A 245 -1.57 4.37 11.86
C LEU A 245 -0.16 4.80 11.40
N GLY A 246 0.42 5.82 12.05
CA GLY A 246 1.75 6.35 11.76
C GLY A 246 1.80 7.36 10.62
N PHE A 247 0.64 7.89 10.21
CA PHE A 247 0.53 8.90 9.17
C PHE A 247 0.56 10.34 9.71
N LYS A 248 0.57 11.30 8.79
CA LYS A 248 0.64 12.74 9.08
C LYS A 248 -0.54 13.50 8.52
N ALA A 249 -0.70 14.74 8.97
CA ALA A 249 -1.85 15.55 8.60
C ALA A 249 -1.48 16.98 8.19
N PHE A 250 -2.36 17.62 7.43
CA PHE A 250 -2.34 19.05 7.13
C PHE A 250 -3.52 19.73 7.82
N ILE A 251 -3.30 20.97 8.22
CA ILE A 251 -4.36 21.92 8.58
C ILE A 251 -4.32 23.03 7.56
N VAL A 252 -5.42 23.21 6.85
CA VAL A 252 -5.54 24.21 5.80
C VAL A 252 -6.36 25.37 6.33
N ALA A 253 -5.70 26.47 6.64
CA ALA A 253 -6.31 27.65 7.23
C ALA A 253 -6.59 28.73 6.18
N VAL A 254 -7.57 29.58 6.47
CA VAL A 254 -8.06 30.62 5.57
C VAL A 254 -6.98 31.60 5.09
N ASP A 255 -6.07 32.03 5.96
CA ASP A 255 -4.99 32.96 5.64
C ASP A 255 -3.75 32.71 6.54
N ARG A 256 -2.69 33.50 6.35
CA ARG A 256 -1.42 33.38 7.09
C ARG A 256 -1.61 33.64 8.59
N GLU A 257 -2.47 34.59 8.95
CA GLU A 257 -2.77 34.93 10.34
C GLU A 257 -3.48 33.77 11.05
N ALA A 258 -4.47 33.16 10.41
CA ALA A 258 -5.14 31.97 10.88
C ALA A 258 -4.17 30.80 11.07
N CYS A 259 -3.17 30.63 10.19
CA CYS A 259 -2.12 29.61 10.41
C CYS A 259 -1.36 29.82 11.72
N ALA A 260 -0.99 31.06 12.04
CA ALA A 260 -0.31 31.39 13.30
C ALA A 260 -1.24 31.21 14.51
N LEU A 261 -2.51 31.60 14.41
CA LEU A 261 -3.51 31.39 15.45
C LEU A 261 -3.77 29.89 15.70
N TYR A 262 -3.84 29.07 14.64
CA TYR A 262 -3.95 27.62 14.77
C TYR A 262 -2.75 27.02 15.48
N LYS A 263 -1.54 27.56 15.24
CA LYS A 263 -0.34 27.11 15.95
C LYS A 263 -0.46 27.34 17.45
N GLU A 264 -0.92 28.52 17.86
CA GLU A 264 -1.12 28.84 19.28
C GLU A 264 -2.26 28.02 19.91
N ALA A 265 -3.35 27.82 19.18
CA ALA A 265 -4.49 27.04 19.67
C ALA A 265 -4.14 25.56 19.85
N ILE A 266 -3.46 24.94 18.87
CA ILE A 266 -3.14 23.51 18.90
C ILE A 266 -2.04 23.18 19.90
N ASP A 267 -1.11 24.10 20.16
CA ASP A 267 -0.05 23.91 21.15
C ASP A 267 -0.59 23.75 22.59
N LYS A 268 -1.85 24.14 22.83
CA LYS A 268 -2.55 23.87 24.10
C LYS A 268 -2.89 22.38 24.29
N TYR A 269 -3.06 21.64 23.19
CA TYR A 269 -3.57 20.26 23.18
C TYR A 269 -2.56 19.23 22.68
N LEU A 270 -1.59 19.66 21.86
CA LEU A 270 -0.51 18.81 21.35
C LEU A 270 0.86 19.39 21.72
N PRO A 271 1.91 18.55 21.84
CA PRO A 271 3.26 19.05 22.05
C PRO A 271 3.67 20.01 20.93
N ALA A 272 4.24 21.17 21.26
CA ALA A 272 4.53 22.23 20.29
C ALA A 272 5.38 21.79 19.08
N LYS A 273 6.21 20.74 19.23
CA LYS A 273 7.02 20.14 18.16
C LYS A 273 6.22 19.31 17.14
N TYR A 274 4.98 18.95 17.44
CA TYR A 274 4.12 18.17 16.54
C TYR A 274 3.70 18.99 15.33
N THR A 275 3.53 20.29 15.50
CA THR A 275 3.00 21.18 14.47
C THR A 275 4.06 22.17 14.00
N LYS A 276 4.09 22.46 12.70
CA LYS A 276 4.89 23.58 12.18
C LYS A 276 4.09 24.35 11.14
N VAL A 277 4.21 25.67 11.18
CA VAL A 277 3.57 26.55 10.21
C VAL A 277 4.48 26.74 9.01
N VAL A 278 3.91 26.73 7.79
CA VAL A 278 4.63 26.99 6.55
C VAL A 278 3.84 27.98 5.71
N TYR A 279 4.32 29.23 5.67
CA TYR A 279 3.85 30.29 4.78
C TYR A 279 5.02 31.19 4.36
N THR A 280 4.82 31.98 3.33
CA THR A 280 5.83 32.94 2.84
C THR A 280 5.87 34.19 3.73
N PRO A 281 7.04 34.60 4.23
CA PRO A 281 7.21 35.85 4.99
C PRO A 281 6.89 37.11 4.16
N ASP A 282 6.32 38.14 4.80
CA ASP A 282 6.18 39.48 4.23
C ASP A 282 6.76 40.54 5.19
N TYR A 283 7.23 41.68 4.65
CA TYR A 283 7.83 42.75 5.44
C TYR A 283 6.80 43.49 6.32
N LYS A 284 5.53 43.51 5.91
CA LYS A 284 4.41 44.14 6.63
C LYS A 284 3.78 43.25 7.70
N ASP A 285 4.27 42.03 7.85
CA ASP A 285 3.67 41.05 8.76
C ASP A 285 3.79 41.47 10.23
N SER A 286 2.73 41.15 10.97
CA SER A 286 2.59 41.40 12.41
C SER A 286 3.59 40.59 13.24
N GLU A 287 3.74 40.95 14.52
CA GLU A 287 4.59 40.19 15.47
C GLU A 287 4.18 38.71 15.57
N LEU A 288 2.87 38.43 15.52
CA LEU A 288 2.32 37.07 15.54
C LEU A 288 2.84 36.23 14.36
N LEU A 289 2.87 36.79 13.16
CA LEU A 289 3.36 36.10 11.97
C LEU A 289 4.88 35.90 12.02
N ARG A 290 5.62 36.93 12.43
CA ARG A 290 7.09 36.88 12.53
C ARG A 290 7.58 35.82 13.50
N LYS A 291 6.82 35.54 14.56
CA LYS A 291 7.11 34.49 15.56
C LYS A 291 7.27 33.09 14.97
N TYR A 292 6.63 32.79 13.83
CA TYR A 292 6.61 31.45 13.24
C TYR A 292 7.31 31.36 11.89
N TYR A 293 8.09 32.37 11.51
CA TYR A 293 8.88 32.34 10.29
C TYR A 293 9.83 31.15 10.25
N LEU A 294 10.04 30.67 9.03
CA LEU A 294 11.07 29.73 8.70
C LEU A 294 12.00 30.38 7.68
N SER A 295 13.30 30.27 7.91
CA SER A 295 14.26 30.48 6.83
C SER A 295 14.06 29.45 5.72
N GLU A 296 14.53 29.73 4.51
CA GLU A 296 14.39 28.80 3.39
C GLU A 296 15.00 27.42 3.67
N ASP A 297 16.14 27.37 4.37
CA ASP A 297 16.82 26.11 4.71
C ASP A 297 16.08 25.33 5.80
N GLU A 298 15.51 26.02 6.78
CA GLU A 298 14.64 25.38 7.78
C GLU A 298 13.37 24.84 7.13
N GLU A 299 12.74 25.59 6.22
CA GLU A 299 11.55 25.12 5.50
C GLU A 299 11.87 23.87 4.67
N LYS A 300 12.97 23.88 3.91
CA LYS A 300 13.44 22.69 3.16
C LYS A 300 13.65 21.50 4.09
N THR A 301 14.25 21.73 5.26
CA THR A 301 14.48 20.69 6.27
C THR A 301 13.17 20.14 6.83
N VAL A 302 12.22 21.02 7.17
CA VAL A 302 10.88 20.65 7.65
C VAL A 302 10.12 19.85 6.60
N ARG A 303 10.11 20.29 5.34
CA ARG A 303 9.46 19.60 4.20
C ARG A 303 10.08 18.23 3.94
N LYS A 304 11.40 18.08 4.08
CA LYS A 304 12.09 16.79 3.94
C LYS A 304 11.78 15.86 5.11
N ALA A 305 11.81 16.38 6.34
CA ALA A 305 11.51 15.61 7.54
C ALA A 305 10.05 15.17 7.60
N PHE A 306 9.12 15.99 7.10
CA PHE A 306 7.70 15.67 7.08
C PHE A 306 7.41 14.37 6.31
N LYS A 307 8.16 14.04 5.25
CA LYS A 307 7.97 12.80 4.48
C LYS A 307 8.25 11.50 5.25
N SER A 308 8.88 11.56 6.42
CA SER A 308 9.23 10.36 7.22
C SER A 308 8.30 10.17 8.41
N PRO A 309 7.82 8.94 8.70
CA PRO A 309 6.86 8.67 9.77
C PRO A 309 7.37 9.05 11.15
N ASP A 310 8.63 8.74 11.46
CA ASP A 310 9.17 8.91 12.82
C ASP A 310 9.70 10.33 13.09
N LYS A 311 9.78 11.18 12.07
CA LYS A 311 10.32 12.54 12.19
C LYS A 311 9.23 13.57 12.48
N MET A 312 9.63 14.65 13.16
CA MET A 312 8.81 15.86 13.34
C MET A 312 8.97 16.81 12.15
N PRO A 313 7.97 17.65 11.86
CA PRO A 313 6.65 17.70 12.50
C PRO A 313 5.72 16.57 12.03
N LYS A 314 4.64 16.35 12.79
CA LYS A 314 3.54 15.42 12.49
C LYS A 314 2.39 16.08 11.73
N ILE A 315 2.22 17.39 11.92
CA ILE A 315 1.19 18.20 11.29
C ILE A 315 1.84 19.45 10.69
N LEU A 316 1.53 19.77 9.43
CA LEU A 316 1.84 21.09 8.86
C LEU A 316 0.59 21.96 8.82
N ILE A 317 0.73 23.21 9.25
CA ILE A 317 -0.31 24.23 9.16
C ILE A 317 0.04 25.10 7.96
N VAL A 318 -0.84 25.10 6.97
CA VAL A 318 -0.63 25.71 5.66
C VAL A 318 -1.85 26.52 5.26
N THR A 319 -1.67 27.44 4.31
CA THR A 319 -2.80 28.08 3.62
C THR A 319 -2.78 27.66 2.15
N GLU A 320 -2.03 28.33 1.28
CA GLU A 320 -1.89 27.96 -0.13
C GLU A 320 -0.61 27.16 -0.44
N LYS A 321 0.45 27.47 0.31
CA LYS A 321 1.76 26.85 0.14
C LYS A 321 1.64 25.37 0.47
N LEU A 322 2.29 24.52 -0.34
CA LEU A 322 2.24 23.05 -0.26
C LEU A 322 0.92 22.38 -0.68
N LEU A 323 -0.16 23.12 -1.00
CA LEU A 323 -1.36 22.51 -1.61
C LEU A 323 -1.13 22.15 -3.09
N THR A 324 -0.14 22.78 -3.71
CA THR A 324 0.34 22.48 -5.07
C THR A 324 1.83 22.15 -5.04
N GLY A 325 2.30 21.26 -5.93
CA GLY A 325 3.73 20.98 -6.13
C GLY A 325 4.44 20.20 -5.02
N TYR A 326 3.91 20.18 -3.79
CA TYR A 326 4.46 19.35 -2.72
C TYR A 326 3.87 17.93 -2.76
N ASP A 327 4.76 16.93 -2.87
CA ASP A 327 4.41 15.52 -2.81
C ASP A 327 4.90 14.88 -1.52
N ALA A 328 3.96 14.42 -0.69
CA ALA A 328 4.20 13.75 0.58
C ALA A 328 3.23 12.58 0.73
N PRO A 329 3.57 11.38 0.21
CA PRO A 329 2.67 10.21 0.27
C PRO A 329 2.21 9.80 1.67
N ILE A 330 2.99 10.16 2.70
CA ILE A 330 2.66 9.94 4.12
C ILE A 330 1.50 10.80 4.65
N LEU A 331 1.11 11.85 3.92
CA LEU A 331 -0.03 12.69 4.27
C LEU A 331 -1.31 11.88 4.15
N TYR A 332 -2.05 11.72 5.25
CA TYR A 332 -3.26 10.91 5.31
C TYR A 332 -4.52 11.75 5.55
N THR A 333 -4.44 12.75 6.44
CA THR A 333 -5.59 13.59 6.77
C THR A 333 -5.38 15.04 6.38
N MET A 334 -6.40 15.66 5.81
CA MET A 334 -6.47 17.11 5.62
C MET A 334 -7.63 17.69 6.43
N TYR A 335 -7.31 18.51 7.42
CA TYR A 335 -8.29 19.30 8.18
C TYR A 335 -8.53 20.60 7.43
N LEU A 336 -9.72 20.77 6.87
CA LEU A 336 -10.07 21.90 6.00
C LEU A 336 -10.85 22.95 6.78
N ASP A 337 -10.20 24.09 7.00
CA ASP A 337 -10.82 25.31 7.53
C ASP A 337 -10.56 26.50 6.59
N LYS A 338 -10.79 26.25 5.31
CA LYS A 338 -10.66 27.22 4.23
C LYS A 338 -11.73 26.93 3.17
N PRO A 339 -12.49 27.94 2.73
CA PRO A 339 -13.47 27.74 1.67
C PRO A 339 -12.76 27.45 0.34
N PHE A 340 -13.27 26.45 -0.38
CA PHE A 340 -12.83 26.07 -1.73
C PHE A 340 -14.06 25.89 -2.62
N LYS A 341 -13.84 25.88 -3.93
CA LYS A 341 -14.87 25.63 -4.94
C LYS A 341 -14.37 24.66 -6.01
N ASP A 342 -15.22 23.70 -6.38
CA ASP A 342 -15.05 22.78 -7.51
C ASP A 342 -13.62 22.20 -7.64
N HIS A 343 -12.92 22.55 -8.71
CA HIS A 343 -11.61 22.00 -9.07
C HIS A 343 -10.49 22.36 -8.09
N THR A 344 -10.57 23.54 -7.44
CA THR A 344 -9.58 23.96 -6.44
C THR A 344 -9.61 23.06 -5.20
N LEU A 345 -10.81 22.58 -4.83
CA LEU A 345 -11.00 21.62 -3.76
C LEU A 345 -10.37 20.27 -4.12
N LEU A 346 -10.72 19.71 -5.28
CA LEU A 346 -10.21 18.41 -5.74
C LEU A 346 -8.68 18.38 -5.79
N GLN A 347 -8.06 19.47 -6.23
CA GLN A 347 -6.60 19.58 -6.28
C GLN A 347 -5.95 19.62 -4.89
N ALA A 348 -6.56 20.32 -3.93
CA ALA A 348 -6.06 20.37 -2.57
C ALA A 348 -6.13 18.99 -1.91
N ILE A 349 -7.28 18.30 -2.02
CA ILE A 349 -7.49 17.00 -1.37
C ILE A 349 -6.78 15.84 -2.09
N ALA A 350 -6.47 15.94 -3.38
CA ALA A 350 -5.64 14.97 -4.11
C ALA A 350 -4.19 14.86 -3.59
N ARG A 351 -3.83 15.61 -2.54
CA ARG A 351 -2.58 15.39 -1.79
C ARG A 351 -2.68 14.22 -0.83
N VAL A 352 -3.88 13.84 -0.40
CA VAL A 352 -4.10 12.78 0.59
C VAL A 352 -4.45 11.43 -0.04
N ASN A 353 -4.62 11.33 -1.37
CA ASN A 353 -4.94 10.09 -2.09
C ASN A 353 -3.69 9.31 -2.58
N ARG A 354 -2.48 9.68 -2.15
CA ARG A 354 -1.25 9.02 -2.61
C ARG A 354 -1.00 7.70 -1.88
N PRO A 355 -0.68 6.61 -2.59
CA PRO A 355 -0.39 5.33 -1.98
C PRO A 355 0.94 5.42 -1.21
N TYR A 356 0.97 4.85 -0.02
CA TYR A 356 2.15 4.83 0.83
C TYR A 356 2.14 3.59 1.72
N LYS A 357 3.31 3.13 2.13
CA LYS A 357 3.44 2.04 3.10
C LYS A 357 4.22 2.52 4.30
N VAL A 358 3.60 2.46 5.48
CA VAL A 358 4.25 2.72 6.76
C VAL A 358 4.58 1.36 7.37
N LYS A 359 5.87 1.02 7.42
CA LYS A 359 6.33 -0.31 7.86
C LYS A 359 5.68 -1.41 7.02
N ASN A 360 4.82 -2.25 7.60
CA ASN A 360 4.11 -3.34 6.90
C ASN A 360 2.66 -2.99 6.53
N GLU A 361 2.19 -1.78 6.84
CA GLU A 361 0.80 -1.38 6.60
C GLU A 361 0.72 -0.45 5.40
N ALA A 362 -0.15 -0.80 4.46
CA ALA A 362 -0.47 0.06 3.33
C ALA A 362 -1.51 1.10 3.77
N LYS A 363 -1.33 2.32 3.28
CA LYS A 363 -2.37 3.34 3.32
C LYS A 363 -3.52 2.89 2.42
N THR A 364 -4.68 2.67 3.01
CA THR A 364 -5.89 2.17 2.32
C THR A 364 -6.76 3.29 1.78
N CYS A 365 -6.69 4.49 2.36
CA CYS A 365 -7.45 5.66 1.94
C CYS A 365 -6.75 6.97 2.33
N GLY A 366 -7.29 8.09 1.86
CA GLY A 366 -7.08 9.42 2.43
C GLY A 366 -8.34 9.92 3.14
N MET A 367 -8.17 10.85 4.09
CA MET A 367 -9.27 11.41 4.89
C MET A 367 -9.30 12.93 4.81
N VAL A 368 -10.49 13.51 4.69
CA VAL A 368 -10.72 14.96 4.74
C VAL A 368 -11.73 15.27 5.83
N VAL A 369 -11.39 16.17 6.74
CA VAL A 369 -12.29 16.64 7.80
C VAL A 369 -12.71 18.06 7.46
N ASP A 370 -13.99 18.28 7.23
CA ASP A 370 -14.55 19.54 6.74
C ASP A 370 -15.18 20.35 7.87
N TYR A 371 -14.60 21.53 8.14
CA TYR A 371 -15.11 22.50 9.12
C TYR A 371 -15.88 23.66 8.46
N ILE A 372 -16.00 23.66 7.14
CA ILE A 372 -16.69 24.70 6.37
C ILE A 372 -18.07 24.21 5.92
N GLY A 373 -18.18 22.94 5.53
CA GLY A 373 -19.39 22.35 4.93
C GLY A 373 -19.41 22.42 3.40
N ILE A 374 -18.24 22.42 2.76
CA ILE A 374 -18.10 22.49 1.30
C ILE A 374 -18.51 21.20 0.60
N PHE A 375 -18.37 20.03 1.25
CA PHE A 375 -18.69 18.75 0.60
C PHE A 375 -20.20 18.52 0.42
N GLU A 376 -21.04 19.13 1.26
CA GLU A 376 -22.50 19.13 1.07
C GLU A 376 -22.92 19.85 -0.22
N ASN A 377 -22.14 20.83 -0.66
CA ASN A 377 -22.35 21.53 -1.93
C ASN A 377 -21.76 20.74 -3.10
N LEU A 378 -20.58 20.15 -2.91
CA LEU A 378 -19.91 19.35 -3.94
C LEU A 378 -20.75 18.13 -4.34
N GLN A 379 -21.33 17.38 -3.39
CA GLN A 379 -22.21 16.26 -3.74
C GLN A 379 -23.42 16.69 -4.56
N ARG A 380 -24.00 17.86 -4.23
CA ARG A 380 -25.11 18.43 -5.02
C ARG A 380 -24.64 18.81 -6.42
N ALA A 381 -23.47 19.41 -6.58
CA ALA A 381 -22.92 19.79 -7.88
C ALA A 381 -22.54 18.57 -8.76
N LEU A 382 -21.88 17.57 -8.17
CA LEU A 382 -21.46 16.34 -8.85
C LEU A 382 -22.65 15.46 -9.26
N ALA A 383 -23.80 15.55 -8.57
CA ALA A 383 -25.02 14.87 -9.00
C ALA A 383 -25.57 15.40 -10.34
N PHE A 384 -25.15 16.59 -10.79
CA PHE A 384 -25.57 17.19 -12.06
C PHE A 384 -24.56 16.98 -13.20
N ASP A 385 -23.25 16.85 -12.90
CA ASP A 385 -22.18 16.74 -13.91
C ASP A 385 -21.35 15.46 -13.74
N SER A 386 -21.65 14.46 -14.60
CA SER A 386 -20.91 13.21 -14.85
C SER A 386 -20.78 12.21 -13.68
N LYS A 387 -21.15 10.95 -13.95
CA LYS A 387 -21.04 9.80 -13.02
C LYS A 387 -19.60 9.49 -12.56
N ASP A 388 -18.58 10.05 -13.21
CA ASP A 388 -17.19 9.58 -13.10
C ASP A 388 -16.37 10.28 -11.99
N ILE A 389 -16.91 11.33 -11.35
CA ILE A 389 -16.23 12.03 -10.23
C ILE A 389 -16.78 11.54 -8.87
N SER A 390 -17.98 10.94 -8.84
CA SER A 390 -18.67 10.56 -7.60
C SER A 390 -18.09 9.33 -6.88
N GLU A 391 -17.32 8.47 -7.54
CA GLU A 391 -16.87 7.20 -6.94
C GLU A 391 -15.56 7.35 -6.13
N GLY A 392 -14.69 8.29 -6.47
CA GLY A 392 -13.39 8.48 -5.81
C GLY A 392 -13.37 9.31 -4.52
N LEU A 393 -14.45 10.07 -4.24
CA LEU A 393 -14.62 10.89 -3.04
C LEU A 393 -15.94 10.53 -2.36
N LEU A 394 -15.84 9.83 -1.23
CA LEU A 394 -16.96 9.20 -0.57
C LEU A 394 -17.21 9.78 0.81
N ASP A 395 -18.47 9.83 1.21
CA ASP A 395 -18.83 10.11 2.61
C ASP A 395 -18.36 8.94 3.49
N ILE A 396 -17.84 9.22 4.68
CA ILE A 396 -17.50 8.19 5.66
C ILE A 396 -18.71 7.31 6.03
N GLU A 397 -19.94 7.80 5.89
CA GLU A 397 -21.17 7.02 6.08
C GLU A 397 -21.31 5.89 5.05
N VAL A 398 -20.79 6.06 3.82
CA VAL A 398 -20.74 4.97 2.81
C VAL A 398 -19.85 3.83 3.33
N LEU A 399 -18.74 4.17 3.97
CA LEU A 399 -17.82 3.20 4.56
C LEU A 399 -18.47 2.44 5.73
N LYS A 400 -19.27 3.13 6.56
CA LYS A 400 -20.07 2.50 7.63
C LYS A 400 -21.14 1.56 7.07
N GLY A 401 -21.80 1.95 5.98
CA GLY A 401 -22.74 1.09 5.24
C GLY A 401 -22.07 -0.21 4.77
N ARG A 402 -20.93 -0.09 4.08
CA ARG A 402 -20.13 -1.24 3.64
C ARG A 402 -19.67 -2.12 4.80
N PHE A 403 -19.26 -1.52 5.92
CA PHE A 403 -18.90 -2.27 7.12
C PHE A 403 -20.07 -3.13 7.62
N ARG A 404 -21.28 -2.56 7.67
CA ARG A 404 -22.49 -3.28 8.08
C ARG A 404 -22.78 -4.47 7.17
N GLU A 405 -22.69 -4.29 5.86
CA GLU A 405 -22.89 -5.35 4.86
C GLU A 405 -21.88 -6.49 5.02
N LEU A 406 -20.59 -6.16 5.16
CA LEU A 406 -19.54 -7.16 5.36
C LEU A 406 -19.70 -7.89 6.71
N MET A 407 -20.06 -7.17 7.77
CA MET A 407 -20.35 -7.78 9.08
C MET A 407 -21.56 -8.72 9.02
N GLN A 408 -22.60 -8.36 8.24
CA GLN A 408 -23.75 -9.23 8.01
C GLN A 408 -23.34 -10.49 7.23
N LEU A 409 -22.60 -10.34 6.14
CA LEU A 409 -22.08 -11.47 5.36
C LEU A 409 -21.21 -12.40 6.22
N ALA A 410 -20.40 -11.84 7.12
CA ALA A 410 -19.57 -12.61 8.04
C ALA A 410 -20.42 -13.38 9.06
N ARG A 411 -21.49 -12.77 9.58
CA ARG A 411 -22.48 -13.43 10.45
C ARG A 411 -23.18 -14.57 9.72
N GLU A 412 -23.62 -14.37 8.48
CA GLU A 412 -24.25 -15.40 7.65
C GLU A 412 -23.29 -16.56 7.39
N THR A 413 -22.02 -16.27 7.09
CA THR A 413 -20.97 -17.28 6.92
C THR A 413 -20.79 -18.12 8.19
N LEU A 414 -20.77 -17.47 9.36
CA LEU A 414 -20.59 -18.15 10.64
C LEU A 414 -21.85 -18.84 11.17
N SER A 415 -23.05 -18.47 10.70
CA SER A 415 -24.30 -19.13 11.10
C SER A 415 -24.37 -20.61 10.70
N GLN A 416 -23.54 -21.02 9.74
CA GLN A 416 -23.40 -22.41 9.30
C GLN A 416 -22.55 -23.26 10.26
N VAL A 417 -21.98 -22.63 11.29
CA VAL A 417 -21.07 -23.25 12.26
C VAL A 417 -21.62 -23.01 13.66
N ASP A 418 -21.82 -24.08 14.44
CA ASP A 418 -22.12 -23.92 15.86
C ASP A 418 -20.87 -23.43 16.60
N ILE A 419 -20.86 -22.13 16.87
CA ILE A 419 -19.80 -21.40 17.57
C ILE A 419 -20.23 -20.93 18.96
N GLU A 420 -21.43 -21.25 19.41
CA GLU A 420 -21.93 -20.84 20.73
C GLU A 420 -21.50 -21.82 21.82
N ASN A 421 -21.42 -23.11 21.49
CA ASN A 421 -20.96 -24.12 22.42
C ASN A 421 -19.43 -24.06 22.62
N GLY A 422 -18.99 -23.46 23.72
CA GLY A 422 -17.56 -23.30 24.04
C GLY A 422 -16.74 -24.59 24.05
N LYS A 423 -17.35 -25.78 24.25
CA LYS A 423 -16.63 -27.06 24.22
C LYS A 423 -16.32 -27.57 22.82
N THR A 424 -17.20 -27.31 21.85
CA THR A 424 -17.11 -27.82 20.47
C THR A 424 -16.80 -26.74 19.45
N ARG A 425 -16.85 -25.46 19.83
CA ARG A 425 -16.58 -24.29 18.99
C ARG A 425 -15.33 -24.46 18.12
N ILE A 426 -14.19 -24.78 18.73
CA ILE A 426 -12.91 -24.92 18.02
C ILE A 426 -13.00 -26.03 16.98
N VAL A 427 -13.53 -27.19 17.39
CA VAL A 427 -13.71 -28.38 16.53
C VAL A 427 -14.57 -28.04 15.32
N ASN A 428 -15.71 -27.37 15.56
CA ASN A 428 -16.65 -26.99 14.51
C ASN A 428 -16.04 -25.98 13.53
N ILE A 429 -15.27 -25.00 14.03
CA ILE A 429 -14.53 -24.04 13.20
C ILE A 429 -13.50 -24.75 12.33
N ILE A 430 -12.68 -25.62 12.91
CA ILE A 430 -11.64 -26.37 12.17
C ILE A 430 -12.29 -27.24 11.10
N ASP A 431 -13.36 -27.97 11.43
CA ASP A 431 -14.05 -28.86 10.49
C ASP A 431 -14.66 -28.09 9.31
N TYR A 432 -15.29 -26.95 9.59
CA TYR A 432 -15.93 -26.12 8.57
C TYR A 432 -14.91 -25.42 7.65
N PHE A 433 -13.82 -24.89 8.20
CA PHE A 433 -12.75 -24.21 7.47
C PHE A 433 -11.60 -25.13 7.03
N PHE A 434 -11.79 -26.45 7.15
CA PHE A 434 -10.90 -27.42 6.51
C PHE A 434 -10.91 -27.26 4.99
N ASP A 435 -12.09 -26.90 4.44
CA ASP A 435 -12.25 -26.55 3.04
C ASP A 435 -11.53 -25.23 2.71
N GLU A 436 -10.63 -25.28 1.72
CA GLU A 436 -9.76 -24.16 1.36
C GLU A 436 -10.52 -22.98 0.75
N ASP A 437 -11.59 -23.23 0.00
CA ASP A 437 -12.40 -22.18 -0.61
C ASP A 437 -13.12 -21.37 0.47
N ARG A 438 -13.78 -22.06 1.42
CA ARG A 438 -14.42 -21.42 2.59
C ARG A 438 -13.42 -20.65 3.43
N ARG A 439 -12.26 -21.25 3.71
CA ARG A 439 -11.19 -20.63 4.50
C ARG A 439 -10.67 -19.36 3.83
N SER A 440 -10.33 -19.43 2.54
CA SER A 440 -9.81 -18.29 1.80
C SER A 440 -10.86 -17.18 1.67
N GLY A 441 -12.13 -17.54 1.48
CA GLY A 441 -13.25 -16.60 1.45
C GLY A 441 -13.41 -15.85 2.77
N PHE A 442 -13.40 -16.56 3.90
CA PHE A 442 -13.49 -15.93 5.23
C PHE A 442 -12.27 -15.05 5.53
N VAL A 443 -11.05 -15.49 5.21
CA VAL A 443 -9.83 -14.69 5.42
C VAL A 443 -9.90 -13.38 4.62
N LYS A 444 -10.34 -13.42 3.36
CA LYS A 444 -10.54 -12.22 2.53
C LYS A 444 -11.60 -11.29 3.15
N LEU A 445 -12.73 -11.84 3.57
CA LEU A 445 -13.82 -11.09 4.20
C LEU A 445 -13.35 -10.41 5.50
N PHE A 446 -12.67 -11.16 6.37
CA PHE A 446 -12.12 -10.63 7.63
C PHE A 446 -11.14 -9.48 7.36
N ASN A 447 -10.23 -9.65 6.38
CA ASN A 447 -9.27 -8.60 6.04
C ASN A 447 -9.95 -7.32 5.55
N GLN A 448 -11.01 -7.42 4.74
CA GLN A 448 -11.79 -6.25 4.32
C GLN A 448 -12.48 -5.56 5.50
N ILE A 449 -13.08 -6.33 6.42
CA ILE A 449 -13.71 -5.78 7.64
C ILE A 449 -12.66 -5.09 8.51
N GLN A 450 -11.50 -5.72 8.70
CA GLN A 450 -10.40 -5.19 9.48
C GLN A 450 -9.86 -3.87 8.89
N GLU A 451 -9.68 -3.79 7.58
CA GLU A 451 -9.25 -2.55 6.91
C GLU A 451 -10.20 -1.39 7.19
N ILE A 452 -11.51 -1.63 7.15
CA ILE A 452 -12.51 -0.61 7.48
C ILE A 452 -12.50 -0.28 8.99
N TYR A 453 -12.37 -1.29 9.85
CA TYR A 453 -12.24 -1.09 11.29
C TYR A 453 -11.03 -0.20 11.64
N GLU A 454 -9.90 -0.35 10.96
CA GLU A 454 -8.72 0.50 11.15
C GLU A 454 -8.99 1.97 10.81
N ILE A 455 -9.83 2.23 9.81
CA ILE A 455 -10.21 3.60 9.44
C ILE A 455 -11.19 4.16 10.47
N LEU A 456 -12.25 3.41 10.79
CA LEU A 456 -13.35 3.87 11.63
C LEU A 456 -13.01 3.92 13.12
N SER A 457 -12.13 3.07 13.65
CA SER A 457 -11.87 3.04 15.09
C SER A 457 -11.18 4.32 15.59
N PRO A 458 -11.62 4.97 16.69
CA PRO A 458 -12.63 4.53 17.68
C PRO A 458 -14.04 5.16 17.56
N ASP A 459 -14.59 5.34 16.35
CA ASP A 459 -15.96 5.86 16.12
C ASP A 459 -17.03 5.06 16.91
N GLU A 460 -18.02 5.77 17.44
CA GLU A 460 -19.09 5.20 18.26
C GLU A 460 -19.96 4.19 17.51
N PHE A 461 -20.08 4.31 16.19
CA PHE A 461 -20.77 3.37 15.30
C PHE A 461 -20.28 1.93 15.50
N LEU A 462 -18.99 1.74 15.79
CA LEU A 462 -18.42 0.42 15.97
C LEU A 462 -18.90 -0.29 17.24
N ARG A 463 -19.44 0.45 18.23
CA ARG A 463 -19.86 -0.13 19.52
C ARG A 463 -20.85 -1.28 19.34
N ASP A 464 -21.80 -1.12 18.41
CA ASP A 464 -22.83 -2.12 18.12
C ASP A 464 -22.25 -3.41 17.51
N TYR A 465 -21.06 -3.32 16.90
CA TYR A 465 -20.40 -4.43 16.21
C TYR A 465 -19.18 -4.96 16.97
N LEU A 466 -18.73 -4.32 18.06
CA LEU A 466 -17.50 -4.70 18.75
C LEU A 466 -17.51 -6.17 19.21
N LYS A 467 -18.65 -6.66 19.69
CA LYS A 467 -18.78 -8.06 20.12
C LYS A 467 -18.59 -9.02 18.95
N ASP A 468 -19.24 -8.75 17.82
CA ASP A 468 -19.15 -9.60 16.62
C ASP A 468 -17.78 -9.47 15.96
N TYR A 469 -17.19 -8.28 15.92
CA TYR A 469 -15.85 -8.06 15.38
C TYR A 469 -14.81 -8.83 16.19
N LYS A 470 -14.91 -8.80 17.53
CA LYS A 470 -14.08 -9.63 18.39
C LYS A 470 -14.26 -11.10 18.04
N LEU A 471 -15.49 -11.59 17.91
CA LEU A 471 -15.76 -12.96 17.50
C LEU A 471 -15.10 -13.34 16.16
N LEU A 472 -15.22 -12.49 15.14
CA LEU A 472 -14.57 -12.71 13.85
C LEU A 472 -13.05 -12.82 13.98
N LEU A 473 -12.45 -11.95 14.79
CA LEU A 473 -11.03 -11.98 15.09
C LEU A 473 -10.62 -13.27 15.81
N GLN A 474 -11.45 -13.79 16.74
CA GLN A 474 -11.20 -15.08 17.39
C GLN A 474 -11.20 -16.23 16.37
N VAL A 475 -12.19 -16.26 15.48
CA VAL A 475 -12.28 -17.27 14.42
C VAL A 475 -11.07 -17.17 13.48
N TYR A 476 -10.70 -15.95 13.08
CA TYR A 476 -9.51 -15.70 12.27
C TYR A 476 -8.24 -16.24 12.94
N GLN A 477 -8.05 -15.96 14.23
CA GLN A 477 -6.89 -16.46 14.99
C GLN A 477 -6.87 -18.00 15.06
N ILE A 478 -8.02 -18.67 15.24
CA ILE A 478 -8.12 -20.13 15.22
C ILE A 478 -7.71 -20.66 13.84
N ILE A 479 -8.31 -20.14 12.76
CA ILE A 479 -7.99 -20.54 11.39
C ILE A 479 -6.49 -20.39 11.11
N TYR A 480 -5.93 -19.23 11.44
CA TYR A 480 -4.52 -18.94 11.20
C TYR A 480 -3.61 -19.89 11.97
N LYS A 481 -3.91 -20.13 13.25
CA LYS A 481 -3.12 -21.01 14.12
C LYS A 481 -3.15 -22.46 13.67
N GLU A 482 -4.33 -22.97 13.30
CA GLU A 482 -4.52 -24.38 12.95
C GLU A 482 -4.01 -24.72 11.54
N PHE A 483 -4.17 -23.81 10.58
CA PHE A 483 -3.84 -24.05 9.17
C PHE A 483 -2.56 -23.36 8.67
N SER A 484 -1.87 -22.58 9.51
CA SER A 484 -0.56 -21.96 9.19
C SER A 484 0.44 -22.09 10.35
N PRO A 485 0.72 -23.32 10.83
CA PRO A 485 1.58 -23.56 11.99
C PRO A 485 3.04 -23.07 11.80
N GLU A 486 3.55 -23.00 10.57
CA GLU A 486 4.89 -22.49 10.26
C GLU A 486 5.01 -20.98 10.51
N ALA A 487 3.88 -20.25 10.46
CA ALA A 487 3.83 -18.81 10.67
C ALA A 487 3.79 -18.42 12.16
N GLU A 488 3.33 -19.33 13.03
CA GLU A 488 3.14 -19.13 14.47
C GLU A 488 4.46 -18.74 15.17
N ARG A 489 5.61 -19.29 14.73
CA ARG A 489 6.93 -19.02 15.33
C ARG A 489 7.59 -17.72 14.85
N LYS A 490 7.24 -17.21 13.67
CA LYS A 490 7.81 -15.94 13.18
C LYS A 490 7.25 -14.70 13.90
N ARG A 491 6.32 -14.88 14.86
CA ARG A 491 5.56 -13.82 15.55
C ARG A 491 5.04 -12.75 14.59
N THR A 492 4.88 -13.11 13.32
CA THR A 492 4.39 -12.20 12.30
C THR A 492 2.94 -12.56 12.15
N HIS A 493 2.10 -11.99 13.01
CA HIS A 493 0.69 -11.75 12.66
C HIS A 493 0.68 -10.69 11.56
N ARG A 494 1.25 -11.03 10.41
CA ARG A 494 1.61 -10.08 9.34
C ARG A 494 0.37 -9.37 8.80
N ASP A 495 -0.79 -9.98 9.02
CA ASP A 495 -2.08 -9.57 8.51
C ASP A 495 -2.97 -8.94 9.59
N ILE A 496 -2.57 -8.91 10.87
CA ILE A 496 -3.32 -8.17 11.90
C ILE A 496 -2.84 -6.72 11.92
N LEU A 497 -3.78 -5.79 11.70
CA LEU A 497 -3.49 -4.36 11.64
C LEU A 497 -3.45 -3.73 13.04
N ARG A 498 -2.82 -2.56 13.16
CA ARG A 498 -2.46 -1.91 14.43
C ARG A 498 -3.59 -1.69 15.44
N LYS A 499 -4.73 -1.11 15.07
CA LYS A 499 -5.83 -0.87 16.02
C LYS A 499 -6.48 -2.19 16.43
N THR A 500 -6.52 -3.17 15.54
CA THR A 500 -6.95 -4.53 15.83
C THR A 500 -6.00 -5.24 16.78
N GLU A 501 -4.69 -5.10 16.58
CA GLU A 501 -3.67 -5.60 17.50
C GLU A 501 -3.80 -4.93 18.89
N LYS A 502 -4.07 -3.62 18.92
CA LYS A 502 -4.36 -2.89 20.16
C LYS A 502 -5.61 -3.45 20.86
N LEU A 503 -6.68 -3.77 20.12
CA LEU A 503 -7.87 -4.41 20.68
C LEU A 503 -7.56 -5.77 21.31
N ILE A 504 -6.73 -6.61 20.67
CA ILE A 504 -6.24 -7.87 21.24
C ILE A 504 -5.49 -7.60 22.55
N LYS A 505 -4.59 -6.61 22.53
CA LYS A 505 -3.83 -6.22 23.72
C LYS A 505 -4.76 -5.67 24.80
N GLU A 506 -5.86 -5.01 24.54
CA GLU A 506 -6.68 -4.44 25.62
C GLU A 506 -7.73 -5.43 26.16
N SER A 507 -8.14 -6.42 25.36
CA SER A 507 -9.20 -7.37 25.72
C SER A 507 -8.65 -8.60 26.44
N VAL A 508 -8.95 -8.75 27.74
CA VAL A 508 -8.61 -9.95 28.53
C VAL A 508 -9.18 -11.22 27.87
N GLU A 509 -10.41 -11.16 27.37
CA GLU A 509 -11.08 -12.26 26.65
C GLU A 509 -10.35 -12.69 25.37
N LEU A 510 -9.65 -11.78 24.68
CA LEU A 510 -8.87 -12.10 23.47
C LEU A 510 -7.46 -12.61 23.83
N ARG A 511 -6.87 -12.11 24.93
CA ARG A 511 -5.58 -12.59 25.43
C ARG A 511 -5.65 -14.01 25.97
N SER A 512 -6.79 -14.41 26.55
CA SER A 512 -6.98 -15.73 27.15
C SER A 512 -7.31 -16.83 26.12
N ILE A 513 -7.37 -16.51 24.83
CA ILE A 513 -7.64 -17.49 23.77
C ILE A 513 -6.35 -18.26 23.48
N VAL A 514 -6.01 -19.12 24.42
CA VAL A 514 -5.12 -20.26 24.22
C VAL A 514 -5.97 -21.52 23.91
N ASP A 515 -7.22 -21.31 23.48
CA ASP A 515 -8.14 -22.36 23.08
C ASP A 515 -7.82 -22.81 21.65
N SER A 516 -6.69 -23.50 21.52
CA SER A 516 -6.45 -24.41 20.40
C SER A 516 -6.70 -25.84 20.85
N LEU A 517 -6.93 -26.74 19.91
CA LEU A 517 -6.93 -28.16 20.26
C LEU A 517 -5.58 -28.54 20.89
N PRO A 518 -5.57 -29.42 21.91
CA PRO A 518 -4.33 -29.96 22.44
C PRO A 518 -3.61 -30.68 21.30
N ILE A 519 -2.31 -30.39 21.17
CA ILE A 519 -1.48 -31.09 20.19
C ILE A 519 -1.43 -32.56 20.54
N TYR A 520 -1.42 -33.40 19.51
CA TYR A 520 -1.13 -34.81 19.70
C TYR A 520 0.33 -34.97 20.09
N GLU A 521 0.58 -35.58 21.24
CA GLU A 521 1.92 -35.92 21.66
C GLU A 521 2.48 -37.02 20.76
N ILE A 522 3.61 -36.75 20.11
CA ILE A 522 4.26 -37.72 19.20
C ILE A 522 5.00 -38.76 20.05
N ASN A 523 4.29 -39.84 20.39
CA ASN A 523 4.78 -40.97 21.19
C ASN A 523 4.30 -42.31 20.59
N LYS A 524 4.67 -43.44 21.23
CA LYS A 524 4.34 -44.79 20.71
C LYS A 524 2.85 -45.09 20.64
N ASP A 525 2.04 -44.40 21.42
CA ASP A 525 0.60 -44.61 21.49
C ASP A 525 -0.17 -43.70 20.52
N ILE A 526 0.52 -42.88 19.72
CA ILE A 526 -0.08 -41.87 18.83
C ILE A 526 -1.18 -42.43 17.93
N ALA A 527 -0.96 -43.59 17.30
CA ALA A 527 -1.96 -44.20 16.43
C ALA A 527 -3.20 -44.70 17.20
N SER A 528 -3.00 -45.21 18.42
CA SER A 528 -4.09 -45.61 19.31
C SER A 528 -4.89 -44.39 19.76
N LEU A 529 -4.22 -43.29 20.09
CA LEU A 529 -4.84 -42.03 20.47
C LEU A 529 -5.69 -41.47 19.33
N ILE A 530 -5.15 -41.38 18.11
CA ILE A 530 -5.87 -40.87 16.93
C ILE A 530 -7.09 -41.74 16.60
N LYS A 531 -6.97 -43.07 16.72
CA LYS A 531 -8.09 -43.99 16.50
C LYS A 531 -9.19 -43.87 17.56
N ALA A 532 -8.81 -43.71 18.83
CA ALA A 532 -9.76 -43.58 19.94
C ALA A 532 -10.45 -42.22 20.00
N ASP A 533 -9.86 -41.19 19.38
CA ASP A 533 -10.40 -39.84 19.35
C ASP A 533 -11.73 -39.79 18.58
N LYS A 534 -12.70 -39.04 19.10
CA LYS A 534 -14.07 -38.92 18.55
C LYS A 534 -14.26 -37.74 17.61
N LEU A 535 -13.19 -36.99 17.32
CA LEU A 535 -13.20 -35.89 16.36
C LEU A 535 -13.47 -36.37 14.92
N SER A 536 -13.93 -35.48 14.04
CA SER A 536 -14.02 -35.77 12.61
C SER A 536 -12.62 -36.03 12.02
N GLU A 537 -12.54 -36.80 10.93
CA GLU A 537 -11.25 -37.08 10.30
C GLU A 537 -10.56 -35.81 9.80
N ARG A 538 -11.33 -34.82 9.33
CA ARG A 538 -10.83 -33.49 8.94
C ARG A 538 -10.11 -32.80 10.10
N VAL A 539 -10.75 -32.77 11.27
CA VAL A 539 -10.19 -32.14 12.46
C VAL A 539 -8.95 -32.91 12.93
N LYS A 540 -8.98 -34.26 12.89
CA LYS A 540 -7.81 -35.09 13.19
C LYS A 540 -6.64 -34.79 12.26
N VAL A 541 -6.88 -34.70 10.95
CA VAL A 541 -5.86 -34.36 9.95
C VAL A 541 -5.25 -32.98 10.24
N ALA A 542 -6.09 -31.96 10.46
CA ALA A 542 -5.61 -30.60 10.74
C ALA A 542 -4.77 -30.56 12.03
N ASN A 543 -5.25 -31.15 13.12
CA ASN A 543 -4.54 -31.16 14.40
C ASN A 543 -3.25 -32.00 14.33
N LEU A 544 -3.27 -33.15 13.64
CA LEU A 544 -2.09 -34.00 13.46
C LEU A 544 -1.03 -33.33 12.59
N HIS A 545 -1.42 -32.70 11.49
CA HIS A 545 -0.53 -31.89 10.67
C HIS A 545 0.15 -30.81 11.53
N ARG A 546 -0.62 -30.03 12.28
CA ARG A 546 -0.07 -29.01 13.18
C ARG A 546 0.86 -29.60 14.24
N SER A 547 0.48 -30.71 14.86
CA SER A 547 1.28 -31.40 15.88
C SER A 547 2.63 -31.85 15.33
N LEU A 548 2.62 -32.43 14.12
CA LEU A 548 3.84 -32.84 13.40
C LEU A 548 4.73 -31.66 13.06
N VAL A 549 4.19 -30.58 12.48
CA VAL A 549 4.96 -29.37 12.15
C VAL A 549 5.61 -28.77 13.39
N ILE A 550 4.85 -28.63 14.49
CA ILE A 550 5.37 -28.10 15.76
C ILE A 550 6.49 -29.01 16.30
N TYR A 551 6.28 -30.33 16.33
CA TYR A 551 7.27 -31.27 16.82
C TYR A 551 8.55 -31.23 15.97
N ILE A 552 8.42 -31.29 14.65
CA ILE A 552 9.52 -31.21 13.70
C ILE A 552 10.30 -29.92 13.90
N GLU A 553 9.63 -28.77 13.97
CA GLU A 553 10.29 -27.48 14.15
C GLU A 553 11.01 -27.32 15.49
N GLN A 554 10.51 -27.95 16.56
CA GLN A 554 11.15 -27.94 17.88
C GLN A 554 12.35 -28.88 17.97
N ASN A 555 12.35 -29.97 17.19
CA ASN A 555 13.35 -31.04 17.30
C ASN A 555 14.31 -31.13 16.11
N LYS A 556 14.05 -30.47 14.97
CA LYS A 556 14.86 -30.57 13.74
C LYS A 556 16.34 -30.24 13.93
N GLY A 557 16.67 -29.37 14.89
CA GLY A 557 18.06 -29.08 15.22
C GLY A 557 18.77 -30.24 15.94
N LYS A 558 18.04 -30.97 16.80
CA LYS A 558 18.54 -32.16 17.50
C LYS A 558 18.44 -33.44 16.66
N GLN A 559 17.50 -33.47 15.73
CA GLN A 559 17.09 -34.63 14.93
C GLN A 559 16.88 -34.20 13.47
N PRO A 560 17.95 -34.03 12.68
CA PRO A 560 17.90 -33.50 11.32
C PRO A 560 17.09 -34.33 10.32
N PHE A 561 16.94 -35.64 10.54
CA PHE A 561 16.06 -36.47 9.71
C PHE A 561 14.60 -36.00 9.69
N LEU A 562 14.17 -35.21 10.69
CA LEU A 562 12.84 -34.60 10.71
C LEU A 562 12.61 -33.64 9.53
N LEU A 563 13.67 -33.15 8.87
CA LEU A 563 13.55 -32.30 7.70
C LEU A 563 12.98 -33.03 6.50
N SER A 564 13.38 -34.28 6.25
CA SER A 564 12.82 -35.07 5.15
C SER A 564 11.36 -35.41 5.42
N LEU A 565 11.03 -35.72 6.68
CA LEU A 565 9.66 -35.96 7.11
C LEU A 565 8.80 -34.69 7.01
N SER A 566 9.38 -33.51 7.23
CA SER A 566 8.70 -32.22 7.00
C SER A 566 8.28 -32.04 5.54
N GLU A 567 9.17 -32.39 4.61
CA GLU A 567 8.87 -32.36 3.17
C GLU A 567 7.74 -33.33 2.82
N GLU A 568 7.76 -34.55 3.39
CA GLU A 568 6.69 -35.54 3.20
C GLU A 568 5.35 -35.08 3.77
N VAL A 569 5.33 -34.50 4.98
CA VAL A 569 4.14 -33.91 5.59
C VAL A 569 3.57 -32.80 4.70
N GLY A 570 4.44 -31.94 4.17
CA GLY A 570 4.06 -30.87 3.23
C GLY A 570 3.42 -31.40 1.95
N GLU A 571 4.00 -32.44 1.35
CA GLU A 571 3.45 -33.06 0.13
C GLU A 571 2.11 -33.76 0.37
N ILE A 572 1.92 -34.44 1.51
CA ILE A 572 0.62 -35.04 1.87
C ILE A 572 -0.47 -33.97 1.93
N VAL A 573 -0.19 -32.87 2.62
CA VAL A 573 -1.15 -31.76 2.76
C VAL A 573 -1.40 -31.05 1.44
N LYS A 574 -0.37 -30.88 0.62
CA LYS A 574 -0.50 -30.30 -0.72
C LYS A 574 -1.40 -31.16 -1.62
N GLN A 575 -1.16 -32.46 -1.69
CA GLN A 575 -1.99 -33.39 -2.45
C GLN A 575 -3.44 -33.41 -1.97
N LEU A 576 -3.66 -33.29 -0.66
CA LEU A 576 -4.99 -33.19 -0.07
C LEU A 576 -5.70 -31.89 -0.50
N ARG A 577 -5.01 -30.75 -0.47
CA ARG A 577 -5.53 -29.46 -0.97
C ARG A 577 -5.86 -29.50 -2.46
N GLU A 578 -4.97 -30.09 -3.26
CA GLU A 578 -5.14 -30.27 -4.71
C GLU A 578 -6.17 -31.36 -5.07
N ARG A 579 -6.85 -31.96 -4.08
CA ARG A 579 -7.84 -33.04 -4.24
C ARG A 579 -7.31 -34.28 -4.97
N GLN A 580 -5.99 -34.48 -4.95
CA GLN A 580 -5.31 -35.67 -5.48
C GLN A 580 -5.31 -36.84 -4.47
N ARG A 581 -5.68 -36.57 -3.21
CA ARG A 581 -5.69 -37.52 -2.10
C ARG A 581 -6.95 -37.36 -1.24
N SER A 582 -7.46 -38.47 -0.70
CA SER A 582 -8.60 -38.46 0.22
C SER A 582 -8.18 -38.11 1.66
N ILE A 583 -9.16 -37.72 2.48
CA ILE A 583 -8.93 -37.34 3.89
C ILE A 583 -8.46 -38.57 4.69
N GLU A 584 -9.07 -39.73 4.47
CA GLU A 584 -8.74 -41.01 5.11
C GLU A 584 -7.30 -41.42 4.79
N SER A 585 -6.90 -41.29 3.52
CA SER A 585 -5.54 -41.59 3.08
C SER A 585 -4.52 -40.63 3.69
N ALA A 586 -4.84 -39.33 3.74
CA ALA A 586 -3.98 -38.33 4.38
C ALA A 586 -3.83 -38.59 5.88
N LEU A 587 -4.93 -38.91 6.58
CA LEU A 587 -4.90 -39.22 8.02
C LEU A 587 -4.04 -40.46 8.29
N SER A 588 -4.21 -41.52 7.49
CA SER A 588 -3.41 -42.74 7.60
C SER A 588 -1.91 -42.46 7.42
N ASP A 589 -1.53 -41.70 6.39
CA ASP A 589 -0.13 -41.42 6.12
C ASP A 589 0.50 -40.49 7.16
N LEU A 590 -0.22 -39.45 7.59
CA LEU A 590 0.26 -38.59 8.69
C LEU A 590 0.40 -39.39 9.99
N THR A 591 -0.51 -40.33 10.26
CA THR A 591 -0.42 -41.20 11.44
C THR A 591 0.82 -42.09 11.36
N ARG A 592 1.08 -42.70 10.20
CA ARG A 592 2.28 -43.49 9.95
C ARG A 592 3.55 -42.65 10.17
N LEU A 593 3.60 -41.43 9.63
CA LEU A 593 4.74 -40.53 9.84
C LEU A 593 4.93 -40.18 11.33
N ALA A 594 3.85 -39.97 12.07
CA ALA A 594 3.92 -39.72 13.51
C ALA A 594 4.46 -40.93 14.28
N GLU A 595 4.02 -42.15 13.96
CA GLU A 595 4.58 -43.39 14.54
C GLU A 595 6.06 -43.57 14.19
N GLU A 596 6.45 -43.26 12.96
CA GLU A 596 7.84 -43.33 12.51
C GLU A 596 8.75 -42.37 13.27
N ILE A 597 8.26 -41.16 13.59
CA ILE A 597 8.96 -40.18 14.42
C ILE A 597 9.01 -40.65 15.87
N ALA A 598 7.92 -41.17 16.41
CA ALA A 598 7.89 -41.66 17.79
C ALA A 598 8.88 -42.81 18.03
N ASN A 599 9.02 -43.70 17.04
CA ASN A 599 9.90 -44.86 17.12
C ASN A 599 11.36 -44.57 16.79
N SER A 600 11.66 -43.44 16.12
CA SER A 600 13.02 -43.16 15.64
C SER A 600 14.04 -42.95 16.76
N LYS A 601 13.61 -42.53 17.95
CA LYS A 601 14.51 -42.33 19.11
C LYS A 601 15.10 -43.66 19.62
N GLU A 602 14.25 -44.67 19.79
CA GLU A 602 14.73 -46.02 20.17
C GLU A 602 15.47 -46.70 19.01
N GLU A 603 15.05 -46.44 17.77
CA GLU A 603 15.74 -46.96 16.60
C GLU A 603 17.18 -46.45 16.52
N GLN A 604 17.39 -45.16 16.80
CA GLN A 604 18.71 -44.54 16.86
C GLN A 604 19.58 -45.14 17.97
N GLU A 605 19.01 -45.35 19.16
CA GLU A 605 19.72 -45.97 20.28
C GLU A 605 20.11 -47.43 19.97
N LYS A 606 19.25 -48.18 19.28
CA LYS A 606 19.51 -49.58 18.89
C LYS A 606 20.47 -49.70 17.70
N SER A 607 20.53 -48.71 16.81
CA SER A 607 21.38 -48.77 15.61
C SER A 607 22.85 -48.52 15.89
N GLY A 608 23.19 -47.89 17.04
CA GLY A 608 24.57 -47.50 17.36
C GLY A 608 25.17 -46.54 16.33
N LEU A 609 24.34 -45.68 15.72
CA LEU A 609 24.76 -44.64 14.76
C LEU A 609 24.80 -43.29 15.47
N SER A 610 25.72 -42.40 15.06
CA SER A 610 25.72 -41.01 15.53
C SER A 610 24.43 -40.28 15.10
N LYS A 611 24.20 -39.06 15.59
CA LYS A 611 23.01 -38.27 15.19
C LYS A 611 23.01 -37.96 13.70
N GLU A 612 24.19 -37.69 13.17
CA GLU A 612 24.45 -37.32 11.79
C GLU A 612 24.33 -38.55 10.88
N GLU A 613 24.97 -39.66 11.26
CA GLU A 613 24.88 -40.95 10.58
C GLU A 613 23.44 -41.48 10.55
N PHE A 614 22.74 -41.43 11.69
CA PHE A 614 21.35 -41.86 11.78
C PHE A 614 20.43 -41.02 10.88
N SER A 615 20.74 -39.72 10.73
CA SER A 615 19.95 -38.85 9.87
C SER A 615 20.12 -39.19 8.40
N ILE A 616 21.35 -39.51 7.96
CA ILE A 616 21.61 -40.01 6.60
C ILE A 616 20.92 -41.37 6.41
N PHE A 617 21.08 -42.29 7.36
CA PHE A 617 20.44 -43.61 7.34
C PHE A 617 18.93 -43.54 7.13
N ARG A 618 18.24 -42.61 7.80
CA ARG A 618 16.79 -42.43 7.65
C ARG A 618 16.39 -41.96 6.24
N VAL A 619 17.16 -41.04 5.64
CA VAL A 619 16.95 -40.61 4.25
C VAL A 619 17.17 -41.79 3.29
N LEU A 620 18.20 -42.61 3.52
CA LEU A 620 18.53 -43.78 2.71
C LEU A 620 17.48 -44.90 2.82
N ARG A 621 16.88 -45.10 4.00
CA ARG A 621 15.90 -46.16 4.26
C ARG A 621 14.65 -46.05 3.37
N GLY A 622 14.26 -44.84 2.97
CA GLY A 622 13.15 -44.60 2.04
C GLY A 622 13.35 -45.22 0.65
N TYR A 623 14.57 -45.65 0.32
CA TYR A 623 14.98 -46.10 -1.01
C TYR A 623 15.27 -47.60 -1.11
N LYS A 624 14.94 -48.39 -0.07
CA LYS A 624 15.06 -49.88 -0.06
C LYS A 624 16.46 -50.40 -0.44
N LEU A 625 17.50 -49.76 0.07
CA LEU A 625 18.90 -50.21 -0.10
C LEU A 625 19.17 -51.45 0.76
N ASP A 626 20.15 -52.28 0.38
CA ASP A 626 20.46 -53.54 1.08
C ASP A 626 21.18 -53.28 2.41
N LYS A 627 22.09 -52.29 2.44
CA LYS A 627 22.84 -51.92 3.66
C LYS A 627 22.85 -50.41 3.97
N PRO A 628 21.68 -49.80 4.23
CA PRO A 628 21.57 -48.35 4.44
C PRO A 628 22.36 -47.83 5.64
N ALA A 629 22.61 -48.65 6.67
CA ALA A 629 23.35 -48.23 7.87
C ALA A 629 24.86 -48.13 7.63
N GLU A 630 25.44 -49.08 6.87
CA GLU A 630 26.86 -49.03 6.49
C GLU A 630 27.10 -47.85 5.55
N MET A 631 26.22 -47.67 4.58
CA MET A 631 26.28 -46.56 3.63
C MET A 631 26.17 -45.19 4.29
N ALA A 632 25.29 -45.06 5.29
CA ALA A 632 25.17 -43.81 6.04
C ALA A 632 26.47 -43.42 6.74
N ARG A 633 27.20 -44.39 7.31
CA ARG A 633 28.53 -44.17 7.93
C ARG A 633 29.56 -43.74 6.89
N GLU A 634 29.57 -44.38 5.73
CA GLU A 634 30.51 -44.05 4.66
C GLU A 634 30.25 -42.65 4.08
N MET A 635 28.98 -42.32 3.81
CA MET A 635 28.59 -41.00 3.34
C MET A 635 28.91 -39.91 4.37
N TYR A 636 28.66 -40.16 5.67
CA TYR A 636 29.02 -39.22 6.73
C TYR A 636 30.55 -38.99 6.79
N ARG A 637 31.34 -40.06 6.69
CA ARG A 637 32.81 -39.98 6.68
C ARG A 637 33.33 -39.14 5.51
N GLU A 638 32.75 -39.27 4.32
CA GLU A 638 33.15 -38.43 3.16
C GLU A 638 32.75 -36.96 3.34
N LEU A 639 31.61 -36.69 4.00
CA LEU A 639 31.18 -35.34 4.33
C LEU A 639 32.08 -34.67 5.38
N GLU A 640 32.57 -35.41 6.38
CA GLU A 640 33.51 -34.90 7.40
C GLU A 640 34.90 -34.61 6.83
N LYS A 641 35.40 -35.48 5.94
CA LYS A 641 36.74 -35.32 5.33
C LYS A 641 36.92 -34.00 4.59
N ARG A 642 35.82 -33.39 4.13
CA ARG A 642 35.81 -32.22 3.25
C ARG A 642 34.90 -31.11 3.76
N SER A 643 34.98 -30.79 5.06
CA SER A 643 34.15 -29.77 5.72
C SER A 643 34.11 -28.38 5.04
N GLU A 644 35.06 -28.07 4.16
CA GLU A 644 35.13 -26.85 3.34
C GLU A 644 34.02 -26.72 2.28
N TRP A 645 33.29 -27.81 2.00
CA TRP A 645 32.24 -27.83 0.97
C TRP A 645 31.10 -26.84 1.22
N PHE A 646 30.89 -26.40 2.46
CA PHE A 646 29.88 -25.38 2.76
C PHE A 646 30.16 -24.02 2.11
N TYR A 647 31.42 -23.76 1.74
CA TYR A 647 31.91 -22.46 1.31
C TYR A 647 32.62 -22.50 -0.06
N SER A 648 32.68 -23.66 -0.71
CA SER A 648 33.39 -23.86 -1.99
C SER A 648 32.57 -24.72 -2.96
N GLU A 649 32.21 -24.14 -4.11
CA GLU A 649 31.49 -24.86 -5.17
C GLU A 649 32.28 -26.05 -5.73
N ASP A 650 33.61 -25.93 -5.80
CA ASP A 650 34.49 -27.02 -6.26
C ASP A 650 34.48 -28.19 -5.26
N ALA A 651 34.53 -27.90 -3.96
CA ALA A 651 34.46 -28.92 -2.92
C ALA A 651 33.07 -29.58 -2.84
N GLU A 652 31.98 -28.82 -3.02
CA GLU A 652 30.63 -29.37 -3.14
C GLU A 652 30.51 -30.31 -4.35
N ARG A 653 31.07 -29.92 -5.50
CA ARG A 653 31.05 -30.73 -6.73
C ARG A 653 31.81 -32.04 -6.56
N GLU A 654 32.94 -32.04 -5.88
CA GLU A 654 33.71 -33.24 -5.58
C GLU A 654 33.00 -34.16 -4.58
N ILE A 655 32.41 -33.62 -3.51
CA ILE A 655 31.60 -34.42 -2.60
C ILE A 655 30.41 -35.05 -3.32
N ARG A 656 29.72 -34.31 -4.18
CA ARG A 656 28.61 -34.86 -4.99
C ARG A 656 29.05 -36.06 -5.81
N LYS A 657 30.26 -36.02 -6.41
CA LYS A 657 30.80 -37.16 -7.17
C LYS A 657 31.04 -38.38 -6.27
N GLU A 658 31.61 -38.19 -5.09
CA GLU A 658 31.88 -39.28 -4.16
C GLU A 658 30.59 -39.88 -3.59
N LEU A 659 29.61 -39.04 -3.20
CA LEU A 659 28.29 -39.51 -2.80
C LEU A 659 27.58 -40.26 -3.93
N TYR A 660 27.68 -39.78 -5.18
CA TYR A 660 27.13 -40.51 -6.33
C TYR A 660 27.81 -41.86 -6.55
N LYS A 661 29.13 -41.97 -6.37
CA LYS A 661 29.83 -43.27 -6.44
C LYS A 661 29.28 -44.25 -5.42
N LEU A 662 29.21 -43.84 -4.15
CA LEU A 662 28.69 -44.66 -3.04
C LEU A 662 27.25 -45.12 -3.26
N LEU A 663 26.39 -44.25 -3.79
CA LEU A 663 25.00 -44.61 -4.08
C LEU A 663 24.87 -45.48 -5.35
N SER A 664 25.71 -45.24 -6.36
CA SER A 664 25.66 -45.97 -7.63
C SER A 664 26.11 -47.43 -7.53
N SER A 665 26.98 -47.77 -6.56
CA SER A 665 27.42 -49.16 -6.35
C SER A 665 26.29 -50.07 -5.90
N GLU A 666 25.37 -49.60 -5.06
CA GLU A 666 24.24 -50.42 -4.58
C GLU A 666 23.01 -50.36 -5.49
N PHE A 667 22.70 -49.22 -6.10
CA PHE A 667 21.59 -49.19 -7.07
C PHE A 667 21.88 -50.05 -8.32
N ARG A 668 23.15 -50.34 -8.64
CA ARG A 668 23.54 -51.34 -9.68
C ARG A 668 23.25 -52.79 -9.27
N GLU A 669 23.34 -53.12 -7.99
CA GLU A 669 23.02 -54.47 -7.49
C GLU A 669 21.49 -54.71 -7.51
N VAL A 670 20.70 -53.70 -7.13
CA VAL A 670 19.22 -53.77 -7.15
C VAL A 670 18.64 -53.88 -8.58
N SER A 671 19.22 -53.16 -9.54
CA SER A 671 18.77 -53.19 -10.95
C SER A 671 19.25 -54.41 -11.75
N SER A 672 20.21 -55.18 -11.23
CA SER A 672 20.57 -56.49 -11.81
C SER A 672 19.54 -57.59 -11.52
N HIS A 673 18.68 -57.41 -10.50
CA HIS A 673 17.65 -58.36 -10.09
C HIS A 673 16.26 -58.10 -10.70
N ARG A 674 16.01 -56.94 -11.31
CA ARG A 674 14.75 -56.59 -11.98
C ARG A 674 15.05 -56.00 -13.36
N GLY A 675 14.80 -56.78 -14.40
CA GLY A 675 15.29 -56.47 -15.75
C GLY A 675 14.66 -55.25 -16.42
N GLY A 676 15.48 -54.53 -17.21
CA GLY A 676 15.05 -53.81 -18.41
C GLY A 676 15.36 -52.30 -18.46
N GLU A 677 15.89 -51.84 -19.60
CA GLU A 677 16.34 -50.47 -19.95
C GLU A 677 15.35 -49.31 -19.77
N LYS A 678 14.12 -49.54 -19.27
CA LYS A 678 13.10 -48.50 -19.04
C LYS A 678 13.29 -47.70 -17.73
N GLU A 679 14.14 -48.16 -16.80
CA GLU A 679 14.31 -47.53 -15.47
C GLU A 679 15.45 -46.49 -15.37
N ARG A 680 16.28 -46.31 -16.42
CA ARG A 680 17.43 -45.37 -16.40
C ARG A 680 17.09 -43.90 -16.07
N PRO A 681 15.97 -43.31 -16.55
CA PRO A 681 15.62 -41.93 -16.21
C PRO A 681 15.25 -41.76 -14.73
N VAL A 682 14.57 -42.76 -14.17
CA VAL A 682 14.11 -42.83 -12.77
C VAL A 682 15.31 -43.03 -11.81
N TYR A 683 16.29 -43.83 -12.23
CA TYR A 683 17.56 -44.07 -11.53
C TYR A 683 18.36 -42.78 -11.29
N ILE A 684 18.53 -41.94 -12.32
CA ILE A 684 19.31 -40.69 -12.21
C ILE A 684 18.58 -39.66 -11.33
N THR A 685 17.25 -39.58 -11.43
CA THR A 685 16.45 -38.65 -10.62
C THR A 685 16.52 -39.00 -9.13
N HIS A 686 16.44 -40.29 -8.76
CA HIS A 686 16.57 -40.72 -7.36
C HIS A 686 17.96 -40.46 -6.79
N LEU A 687 19.03 -40.68 -7.55
CA LEU A 687 20.40 -40.38 -7.10
C LEU A 687 20.59 -38.90 -6.81
N THR A 688 20.14 -38.03 -7.72
CA THR A 688 20.29 -36.57 -7.55
C THR A 688 19.46 -36.04 -6.38
N ASP A 689 18.22 -36.50 -6.22
CA ASP A 689 17.37 -36.12 -5.09
C ASP A 689 17.97 -36.55 -3.74
N LEU A 690 18.45 -37.79 -3.65
CA LEU A 690 19.05 -38.33 -2.43
C LEU A 690 20.31 -37.56 -2.01
N THR A 691 21.22 -37.30 -2.96
CA THR A 691 22.43 -36.52 -2.72
C THR A 691 22.09 -35.09 -2.29
N ASN A 692 21.10 -34.45 -2.91
CA ASN A 692 20.64 -33.13 -2.51
C ASN A 692 20.07 -33.11 -1.07
N LYS A 693 19.25 -34.10 -0.72
CA LYS A 693 18.68 -34.24 0.63
C LYS A 693 19.76 -34.44 1.69
N VAL A 694 20.72 -35.32 1.44
CA VAL A 694 21.85 -35.58 2.35
C VAL A 694 22.71 -34.32 2.55
N LEU A 695 23.04 -33.60 1.47
CA LEU A 695 23.82 -32.36 1.56
C LEU A 695 23.05 -31.27 2.32
N LYS A 696 21.80 -31.01 1.96
CA LYS A 696 20.95 -30.01 2.64
C LYS A 696 20.87 -30.27 4.14
N MET A 697 20.68 -31.53 4.53
CA MET A 697 20.63 -31.96 5.93
C MET A 697 21.98 -31.80 6.66
N HIS A 698 23.09 -32.20 6.04
CA HIS A 698 24.44 -32.05 6.61
C HIS A 698 24.81 -30.57 6.80
N LYS A 699 24.38 -29.69 5.89
CA LYS A 699 24.57 -28.24 6.00
C LYS A 699 23.86 -27.63 7.20
N ILE A 700 22.68 -28.12 7.53
CA ILE A 700 21.92 -27.67 8.70
C ILE A 700 22.61 -28.15 9.98
N LEU A 701 23.01 -29.42 10.04
CA LEU A 701 23.80 -30.00 11.15
C LEU A 701 25.06 -29.20 11.48
N ALA A 702 25.85 -28.84 10.48
CA ALA A 702 27.09 -28.10 10.67
C ALA A 702 26.89 -26.63 11.05
N SER A 703 25.71 -26.06 10.79
CA SER A 703 25.40 -24.67 11.10
C SER A 703 24.95 -24.42 12.54
N GLU A 704 24.43 -25.45 13.23
CA GLU A 704 24.02 -25.36 14.64
C GLU A 704 25.13 -25.76 15.64
N GLY A 705 26.23 -26.32 15.16
CA GLY A 705 27.42 -26.66 15.96
C GLY A 705 28.43 -25.51 16.15
N LYS A 706 28.11 -24.29 15.68
CA LYS A 706 28.94 -23.07 15.81
C LYS A 706 28.30 -22.03 16.71
#